data_AF-A0A4S3ME07-F1
#
_entry.id   AF-A0A4S3ME07-F1
#
_cell.length_a   1.000
_cell.length_b   1.000
_cell.length_c   1.000
_cell.angle_alpha   90.00
_cell.angle_beta   90.00
_cell.angle_gamma   90.00
#
_symmetry.space_group_name_H-M   'P 1'
#
loop_
_entity.id
_entity.type
_entity.pdbx_description
1 polymer ?
#
loop_
_entity_poly.entity_id
_entity_poly.type
_entity_poly.pdbx_seq_one_letter_code
_entity_poly.pdbx_strand_id
1 'polypeptide(L)'
;MLVWQAFWGTHRMLITYTGSDNVFFGTAFFGPFGQDVTLLSGTSTQIVVQQPDTGVITVATGTGFTFDGTGQPTGGTVTGFSMSLNGTVQTTITDISWNLVAFISALDEIDQNENYAPMGALFSASPIVVDASTATGGFDFSDIADLSPFITATITITGSSHDDTLMGGAANDTINAGANDGNDLIGGSGGNDVYDFGDADSNSYYTLTYEMQTGPIVVTLDGVAGQGTVTGSGTDTLNNINAAMTASDGGLAIVGTGSNDTFNVTTTGTQWASVVGGAGNDTFNLTLGSGMRVDFRSIVEMGATQGLIMDLSTGVVSNDGFGGTDQINVTGSGRLEIRATNNTDQITGSSRNESFILELGNDTLDAGAGFDRLRYDRGGVEYVTVDLSTGLISGVWYGSAFIHTVSGVEWVRGSRTGNDQLIGDGNANRLEGMGGNDTLNGMGGGDTLIGGDGNDLIIGNDFDNIWAGGGDDTIDLSAVTGAGWVFISYSDVTAPVIFNIDGTANTGSVTGAGSDTIININNALYGDGLDTEGTDGDDTFNVTLAAGQWMSMHGRDGVDTYNIAGSGSVRLNFRGGNGADVDLSSGTVNDDGFGNVEVINGTVWELRGSNADDTFTGSANNESFILEGGNDVLDGGLGFDRLRFDRSGMSAVVVNLLAGTATGSFNGSSFSHSITGIEWVRGTGFADEITGNNDGNRLEGRGGNDTLYGLGGNDTLTTRDGWGVLYGGDGDDVLTADQWGDMLNGGAGHDTLDAGGGDDELWGMAGDDSMLGGAGNDRLGGGDGNDTLIGDTGLDTAFGGNGNDVLNGGDGNDQLWGDGDNDTLYGGLGNDTLGGGTGDDQLWGNDGADTLYGGAGNDQLGGGTGNDELWGADGGDTLFGGDGIDTLGGGTGYDQLWGDAGDDLIYGGLGNDTIGGGDGNDELWGGDQNDTIYGGLGDDLLGGGTGNDELWGGSGQNTIYAGQGNDTLGGGVDDDELWGGAGDDLFYAGGGNDTVAGEAGNDSLYGGLGDDTLIGGEGDDVMTGGGGADRFVFRTGFGNDVATDFSLAQSDELALDDALWASYGTLTAAQVIAQFGSVSGGNVVFTFDGGEVITLNGLGSLAGLDSHIVII
;
A
#
# COMPACT_ATOMS: atom_id res chain seq x y z
N MET A 1 -0.47 92.95 -47.96
CA MET A 1 -0.91 94.19 -48.63
C MET A 1 -1.63 93.80 -49.93
N LEU A 2 -2.98 93.90 -49.96
CA LEU A 2 -3.91 94.08 -51.12
C LEU A 2 -3.81 93.06 -52.30
N VAL A 3 -4.83 92.34 -52.82
CA VAL A 3 -6.23 92.62 -53.26
C VAL A 3 -6.89 91.23 -53.60
N TRP A 4 -8.07 90.83 -53.08
CA TRP A 4 -9.43 90.83 -53.72
C TRP A 4 -9.54 89.96 -55.02
N GLN A 5 -10.56 89.15 -55.34
CA GLN A 5 -11.93 88.90 -54.87
C GLN A 5 -12.56 87.77 -55.74
N ALA A 6 -13.56 87.02 -55.25
CA ALA A 6 -14.89 86.83 -55.89
C ALA A 6 -15.63 85.52 -55.50
N PHE A 7 -16.65 85.70 -54.66
CA PHE A 7 -18.01 85.13 -54.69
C PHE A 7 -18.29 83.80 -55.42
N TRP A 8 -18.68 82.78 -54.66
CA TRP A 8 -19.95 82.04 -54.84
C TRP A 8 -20.55 81.76 -53.45
N GLY A 9 -21.86 81.89 -53.33
CA GLY A 9 -22.58 81.88 -52.05
C GLY A 9 -22.69 80.49 -51.43
N THR A 10 -22.17 80.39 -50.22
CA THR A 10 -22.61 79.50 -49.13
C THR A 10 -22.16 80.18 -47.85
N HIS A 11 -23.06 80.39 -46.90
CA HIS A 11 -22.77 81.05 -45.62
C HIS A 11 -21.64 80.30 -44.90
N ARG A 12 -20.44 80.89 -44.81
CA ARG A 12 -19.34 80.36 -44.01
C ARG A 12 -19.45 80.97 -42.62
N MET A 13 -19.75 80.14 -41.62
CA MET A 13 -19.53 80.49 -40.22
C MET A 13 -18.01 80.52 -40.01
N LEU A 14 -17.45 81.65 -39.58
CA LEU A 14 -16.02 81.78 -39.32
C LEU A 14 -15.77 81.42 -37.85
N ILE A 15 -15.78 80.14 -37.52
CA ILE A 15 -15.23 79.69 -36.23
C ILE A 15 -13.80 79.26 -36.57
N THR A 16 -12.83 80.09 -36.21
CA THR A 16 -11.42 79.88 -36.58
C THR A 16 -10.75 79.18 -35.41
N TYR A 17 -10.26 77.97 -35.61
CA TYR A 17 -9.44 77.22 -34.64
C TYR A 17 -8.01 77.15 -35.19
N THR A 18 -6.98 77.54 -34.42
CA THR A 18 -5.56 77.53 -34.83
C THR A 18 -4.62 76.93 -33.78
N GLY A 19 -5.13 76.11 -32.88
CA GLY A 19 -4.39 75.35 -31.88
C GLY A 19 -3.90 74.01 -32.41
N SER A 20 -2.79 73.55 -31.87
CA SER A 20 -2.31 72.18 -31.97
C SER A 20 -2.63 71.51 -30.65
N ASP A 21 -3.74 70.77 -30.56
CA ASP A 21 -3.81 69.45 -29.91
C ASP A 21 -5.27 68.96 -29.88
N ASN A 22 -5.41 67.63 -29.96
CA ASN A 22 -6.68 66.92 -30.09
C ASN A 22 -7.51 67.08 -28.81
N VAL A 23 -8.67 67.72 -28.92
CA VAL A 23 -9.70 67.77 -27.89
C VAL A 23 -10.96 67.21 -28.52
N PHE A 24 -11.83 66.48 -27.81
CA PHE A 24 -13.03 65.84 -28.36
C PHE A 24 -13.97 66.84 -29.06
N PHE A 25 -14.04 68.08 -28.54
CA PHE A 25 -14.72 69.18 -29.24
C PHE A 25 -13.90 69.77 -30.38
N GLY A 26 -12.57 69.75 -30.25
CA GLY A 26 -11.61 69.97 -31.32
C GLY A 26 -11.94 69.07 -32.51
N THR A 27 -11.77 67.77 -32.40
CA THR A 27 -11.96 66.78 -33.49
C THR A 27 -13.41 66.53 -33.89
N ALA A 28 -14.43 67.00 -33.15
CA ALA A 28 -15.83 66.97 -33.58
C ALA A 28 -16.29 68.26 -34.30
N PHE A 29 -15.62 69.40 -34.07
CA PHE A 29 -15.96 70.72 -34.64
C PHE A 29 -14.85 71.40 -35.45
N PHE A 30 -13.64 70.86 -35.46
CA PHE A 30 -12.43 71.36 -36.12
C PHE A 30 -11.55 70.19 -36.57
N GLY A 31 -11.09 70.19 -37.83
CA GLY A 31 -10.21 69.12 -38.30
C GLY A 31 -8.82 69.18 -37.63
N PRO A 32 -8.00 68.12 -37.74
CA PRO A 32 -6.58 68.22 -37.37
C PRO A 32 -5.95 69.40 -38.12
N PHE A 33 -5.11 70.18 -37.43
CA PHE A 33 -4.44 71.38 -37.94
C PHE A 33 -5.31 72.62 -38.18
N GLY A 34 -6.45 72.75 -37.50
CA GLY A 34 -7.24 73.99 -37.53
C GLY A 34 -7.90 74.30 -38.86
N GLN A 35 -8.36 73.24 -39.57
CA GLN A 35 -9.15 73.42 -40.78
C GLN A 35 -10.58 73.87 -40.43
N ASP A 36 -11.06 74.91 -41.13
CA ASP A 36 -12.44 75.40 -41.05
C ASP A 36 -13.44 74.26 -41.35
N VAL A 37 -14.39 74.01 -40.45
CA VAL A 37 -15.51 73.11 -40.73
C VAL A 37 -16.49 73.69 -41.75
N THR A 38 -17.06 72.81 -42.57
CA THR A 38 -18.05 73.22 -43.57
C THR A 38 -19.44 73.29 -42.93
N LEU A 39 -20.04 74.48 -42.86
CA LEU A 39 -21.45 74.64 -42.51
C LEU A 39 -22.33 74.11 -43.66
N LEU A 40 -22.98 72.97 -43.45
CA LEU A 40 -23.90 72.35 -44.40
C LEU A 40 -25.32 72.95 -44.30
N SER A 41 -25.76 73.31 -43.10
CA SER A 41 -27.09 73.88 -42.86
C SER A 41 -27.13 74.68 -41.55
N GLY A 42 -27.86 75.80 -41.54
CA GLY A 42 -28.10 76.62 -40.34
C GLY A 42 -29.55 77.11 -40.33
N THR A 43 -30.34 76.64 -39.37
CA THR A 43 -31.76 76.97 -39.20
C THR A 43 -31.99 77.49 -37.78
N SER A 44 -33.20 77.97 -37.46
CA SER A 44 -33.55 78.42 -36.11
C SER A 44 -33.49 77.33 -35.04
N THR A 45 -33.33 76.06 -35.43
CA THR A 45 -33.34 74.90 -34.54
C THR A 45 -32.19 73.92 -34.75
N GLN A 46 -31.34 74.13 -35.76
CA GLN A 46 -30.29 73.17 -36.10
C GLN A 46 -29.13 73.84 -36.83
N ILE A 47 -27.91 73.48 -36.45
CA ILE A 47 -26.66 73.78 -37.15
C ILE A 47 -26.03 72.44 -37.53
N VAL A 48 -25.71 72.25 -38.81
CA VAL A 48 -25.08 71.03 -39.33
C VAL A 48 -23.72 71.42 -39.91
N VAL A 49 -22.67 70.89 -39.33
CA VAL A 49 -21.29 71.07 -39.80
C VAL A 49 -20.70 69.73 -40.22
N GLN A 50 -19.80 69.75 -41.19
CA GLN A 50 -19.04 68.58 -41.60
C GLN A 50 -17.55 68.86 -41.50
N GLN A 51 -16.86 67.88 -40.95
CA GLN A 51 -15.41 67.84 -40.93
C GLN A 51 -14.86 67.37 -42.28
N PRO A 52 -13.96 68.14 -42.91
CA PRO A 52 -13.46 67.81 -44.24
C PRO A 52 -12.51 66.60 -44.27
N ASP A 53 -11.78 66.32 -43.18
CA ASP A 53 -10.77 65.26 -43.15
C ASP A 53 -11.34 63.90 -42.71
N THR A 54 -12.18 63.90 -41.68
CA THR A 54 -12.77 62.68 -41.10
C THR A 54 -14.10 62.32 -41.75
N GLY A 55 -14.76 63.26 -42.43
CA GLY A 55 -16.11 63.09 -42.98
C GLY A 55 -17.23 63.10 -41.93
N VAL A 56 -16.91 63.30 -40.65
CA VAL A 56 -17.87 63.35 -39.54
C VAL A 56 -18.82 64.53 -39.74
N ILE A 57 -20.12 64.26 -39.62
CA ILE A 57 -21.19 65.25 -39.65
C ILE A 57 -21.68 65.47 -38.22
N THR A 58 -21.48 66.68 -37.72
CA THR A 58 -21.92 67.12 -36.39
C THR A 58 -23.15 68.02 -36.51
N VAL A 59 -24.21 67.62 -35.83
CA VAL A 59 -25.51 68.28 -35.83
C VAL A 59 -25.76 68.86 -34.45
N ALA A 60 -25.63 70.17 -34.29
CA ALA A 60 -26.09 70.87 -33.10
C ALA A 60 -27.58 71.19 -33.22
N THR A 61 -28.38 70.73 -32.26
CA THR A 61 -29.82 71.00 -32.16
C THR A 61 -30.08 72.04 -31.09
N GLY A 62 -31.14 72.84 -31.24
CA GLY A 62 -31.45 73.88 -30.27
C GLY A 62 -32.70 74.67 -30.57
N THR A 63 -32.85 75.79 -29.89
CA THR A 63 -33.99 76.71 -30.07
C THR A 63 -33.53 78.15 -30.22
N GLY A 64 -34.19 78.88 -31.12
CA GLY A 64 -33.99 80.32 -31.28
C GLY A 64 -32.61 80.69 -31.84
N PHE A 65 -31.97 79.82 -32.62
CA PHE A 65 -30.70 80.15 -33.27
C PHE A 65 -30.87 81.33 -34.22
N THR A 66 -30.13 82.41 -33.96
CA THR A 66 -30.09 83.61 -34.80
C THR A 66 -28.68 83.85 -35.31
N PHE A 67 -28.55 84.25 -36.57
CA PHE A 67 -27.27 84.52 -37.20
C PHE A 67 -27.23 85.97 -37.70
N ASP A 68 -26.07 86.62 -37.66
CA ASP A 68 -25.89 87.92 -38.29
C ASP A 68 -25.76 87.81 -39.82
N GLY A 69 -25.61 88.95 -40.49
CA GLY A 69 -25.45 89.02 -41.94
C GLY A 69 -24.17 88.36 -42.49
N THR A 70 -23.25 87.92 -41.62
CA THR A 70 -22.04 87.18 -41.96
C THR A 70 -22.18 85.67 -41.71
N GLY A 71 -23.30 85.23 -41.14
CA GLY A 71 -23.55 83.83 -40.79
C GLY A 71 -23.03 83.47 -39.39
N GLN A 72 -22.56 84.44 -38.61
CA GLN A 72 -22.10 84.22 -37.23
C GLN A 72 -23.28 84.09 -36.27
N PRO A 73 -23.27 83.14 -35.33
CA PRO A 73 -24.31 83.02 -34.33
C PRO A 73 -24.35 84.23 -33.40
N THR A 74 -25.53 84.78 -33.20
CA THR A 74 -25.78 85.97 -32.35
C THR A 74 -26.70 85.69 -31.17
N GLY A 75 -27.31 84.51 -31.13
CA GLY A 75 -28.24 84.12 -30.08
C GLY A 75 -28.82 82.73 -30.30
N GLY A 76 -29.42 82.19 -29.23
CA GLY A 76 -30.06 80.88 -29.20
C GLY A 76 -29.46 79.96 -28.14
N THR A 77 -30.12 78.82 -27.92
CA THR A 77 -29.73 77.82 -26.92
C THR A 77 -29.54 76.48 -27.58
N VAL A 78 -28.37 75.88 -27.43
CA VAL A 78 -28.06 74.52 -27.88
C VAL A 78 -28.62 73.53 -26.87
N THR A 79 -29.40 72.57 -27.35
CA THR A 79 -30.06 71.53 -26.53
C THR A 79 -29.50 70.13 -26.75
N GLY A 80 -28.61 69.95 -27.72
CA GLY A 80 -27.94 68.67 -27.94
C GLY A 80 -27.09 68.64 -29.19
N PHE A 81 -26.26 67.61 -29.31
CA PHE A 81 -25.43 67.30 -30.46
C PHE A 81 -25.65 65.87 -30.93
N SER A 82 -25.45 65.62 -32.22
CA SER A 82 -25.34 64.27 -32.78
C SER A 82 -24.19 64.26 -33.76
N MET A 83 -23.30 63.29 -33.62
CA MET A 83 -22.14 63.10 -34.50
C MET A 83 -22.33 61.82 -35.29
N SER A 84 -22.15 61.89 -36.60
CA SER A 84 -22.38 60.76 -37.51
C SER A 84 -21.25 60.58 -38.49
N LEU A 85 -20.91 59.33 -38.78
CA LEU A 85 -19.90 58.94 -39.76
C LEU A 85 -20.55 57.98 -40.76
N ASN A 86 -20.36 58.24 -42.06
CA ASN A 86 -20.95 57.45 -43.16
C ASN A 86 -22.48 57.27 -43.08
N GLY A 87 -23.19 58.20 -42.44
CA GLY A 87 -24.64 58.18 -42.29
C GLY A 87 -25.16 57.46 -41.05
N THR A 88 -24.28 56.88 -40.22
CA THR A 88 -24.62 56.25 -38.94
C THR A 88 -24.25 57.18 -37.79
N VAL A 89 -25.15 57.35 -36.81
CA VAL A 89 -24.89 58.13 -35.60
C VAL A 89 -23.91 57.35 -34.72
N GLN A 90 -22.79 57.99 -34.39
CA GLN A 90 -21.74 57.42 -33.55
C GLN A 90 -21.93 57.84 -32.09
N THR A 91 -22.35 59.08 -31.84
CA THR A 91 -22.65 59.54 -30.48
C THR A 91 -23.69 60.67 -30.50
N THR A 92 -24.42 60.81 -29.40
CA THR A 92 -25.30 61.96 -29.14
C THR A 92 -25.00 62.56 -27.77
N ILE A 93 -25.12 63.89 -27.67
CA ILE A 93 -25.04 64.63 -26.42
C ILE A 93 -26.39 65.31 -26.22
N THR A 94 -27.06 65.06 -25.11
CA THR A 94 -28.41 65.59 -24.82
C THR A 94 -28.50 66.14 -23.39
N ASP A 95 -29.67 66.69 -23.03
CA ASP A 95 -29.95 67.35 -21.74
C ASP A 95 -29.10 68.60 -21.41
N ILE A 96 -28.32 69.08 -22.38
CA ILE A 96 -27.61 70.35 -22.30
C ILE A 96 -28.55 71.54 -22.53
N SER A 97 -28.19 72.69 -21.97
CA SER A 97 -28.85 73.97 -22.26
C SER A 97 -27.83 75.10 -22.35
N TRP A 98 -27.02 75.09 -23.41
CA TRP A 98 -25.90 76.02 -23.56
C TRP A 98 -26.28 77.24 -24.39
N ASN A 99 -25.89 78.43 -23.94
CA ASN A 99 -26.01 79.62 -24.78
C ASN A 99 -25.06 79.47 -25.99
N LEU A 100 -25.60 79.55 -27.21
CA LEU A 100 -24.85 79.28 -28.44
C LEU A 100 -23.63 80.21 -28.61
N VAL A 101 -23.75 81.48 -28.21
CA VAL A 101 -22.63 82.45 -28.29
C VAL A 101 -21.57 82.12 -27.26
N ALA A 102 -21.97 81.77 -26.04
CA ALA A 102 -21.03 81.37 -24.99
C ALA A 102 -20.30 80.06 -25.32
N PHE A 103 -20.98 79.10 -25.95
CA PHE A 103 -20.37 77.86 -26.45
C PHE A 103 -19.27 78.12 -27.47
N ILE A 104 -19.53 78.98 -28.45
CA ILE A 104 -18.54 79.33 -29.47
C ILE A 104 -17.37 80.11 -28.85
N SER A 105 -17.63 81.02 -27.91
CA SER A 105 -16.56 81.72 -27.18
C SER A 105 -15.73 80.77 -26.31
N ALA A 106 -16.34 79.73 -25.73
CA ALA A 106 -15.61 78.74 -24.94
C ALA A 106 -14.71 77.86 -25.82
N LEU A 107 -15.15 77.50 -27.04
CA LEU A 107 -14.29 76.83 -28.03
C LEU A 107 -13.09 77.70 -28.42
N ASP A 108 -13.31 79.00 -28.59
CA ASP A 108 -12.25 79.97 -28.93
C ASP A 108 -11.23 80.16 -27.80
N GLU A 109 -11.68 80.10 -26.53
CA GLU A 109 -10.81 80.16 -25.35
C GLU A 109 -9.94 78.91 -25.17
N ILE A 110 -10.49 77.72 -25.47
CA ILE A 110 -9.70 76.48 -25.53
C ILE A 110 -8.64 76.59 -26.63
N ASP A 111 -9.05 77.02 -27.82
CA ASP A 111 -8.17 77.13 -28.98
C ASP A 111 -7.02 78.12 -28.80
N GLN A 112 -7.33 79.34 -28.39
CA GLN A 112 -6.35 80.43 -28.40
C GLN A 112 -5.52 80.49 -27.12
N ASN A 113 -6.05 80.01 -26.00
CA ASN A 113 -5.50 80.23 -24.66
C ASN A 113 -5.30 78.94 -23.85
N GLU A 114 -5.61 77.75 -24.40
CA GLU A 114 -5.65 76.47 -23.65
C GLU A 114 -6.48 76.60 -22.36
N ASN A 115 -7.51 77.44 -22.39
CA ASN A 115 -8.31 77.77 -21.23
C ASN A 115 -9.61 76.96 -21.25
N TYR A 116 -9.60 75.84 -20.55
CA TYR A 116 -10.70 74.88 -20.46
C TYR A 116 -11.86 75.32 -19.55
N ALA A 117 -11.63 76.30 -18.66
CA ALA A 117 -12.61 76.70 -17.64
C ALA A 117 -13.95 77.24 -18.19
N PRO A 118 -13.99 78.06 -19.28
CA PRO A 118 -15.25 78.52 -19.87
C PRO A 118 -16.10 77.37 -20.45
N MET A 119 -15.46 76.36 -21.03
CA MET A 119 -16.17 75.18 -21.53
C MET A 119 -16.64 74.30 -20.38
N GLY A 120 -15.80 74.06 -19.37
CA GLY A 120 -16.21 73.39 -18.14
C GLY A 120 -17.40 74.06 -17.44
N ALA A 121 -17.49 75.39 -17.48
CA ALA A 121 -18.64 76.14 -16.94
C ALA A 121 -19.94 75.90 -17.74
N LEU A 122 -19.87 75.66 -19.06
CA LEU A 122 -21.03 75.28 -19.86
C LEU A 122 -21.46 73.85 -19.54
N PHE A 123 -20.49 72.94 -19.48
CA PHE A 123 -20.72 71.57 -19.06
C PHE A 123 -21.32 71.49 -17.65
N SER A 124 -20.97 72.43 -16.78
CA SER A 124 -21.50 72.54 -15.42
C SER A 124 -22.91 73.14 -15.31
N ALA A 125 -23.52 73.61 -16.42
CA ALA A 125 -24.77 74.36 -16.36
C ALA A 125 -26.01 73.48 -16.14
N SER A 126 -25.96 72.23 -16.61
CA SER A 126 -27.03 71.24 -16.49
C SER A 126 -26.43 69.83 -16.59
N PRO A 127 -27.14 68.79 -16.11
CA PRO A 127 -26.75 67.41 -16.37
C PRO A 127 -26.61 67.14 -17.87
N ILE A 128 -25.74 66.19 -18.22
CA ILE A 128 -25.39 65.85 -19.60
C ILE A 128 -25.58 64.36 -19.81
N VAL A 129 -26.17 63.97 -20.93
CA VAL A 129 -26.22 62.56 -21.35
C VAL A 129 -25.43 62.41 -22.64
N VAL A 130 -24.43 61.52 -22.63
CA VAL A 130 -23.62 61.10 -23.77
C VAL A 130 -23.98 59.64 -24.09
N ASP A 131 -24.49 59.39 -25.29
CA ASP A 131 -24.92 58.05 -25.71
C ASP A 131 -24.21 57.67 -27.01
N ALA A 132 -23.31 56.69 -26.91
CA ALA A 132 -22.55 56.09 -28.00
C ALA A 132 -22.94 54.62 -28.28
N SER A 133 -24.08 54.15 -27.75
CA SER A 133 -24.53 52.75 -27.86
C SER A 133 -24.74 52.26 -29.29
N THR A 134 -24.89 53.17 -30.26
CA THR A 134 -25.05 52.83 -31.69
C THR A 134 -23.79 53.00 -32.51
N ALA A 135 -22.63 53.27 -31.88
CA ALA A 135 -21.38 53.43 -32.59
C ALA A 135 -20.96 52.13 -33.28
N THR A 136 -20.35 52.27 -34.46
CA THR A 136 -19.91 51.14 -35.30
C THR A 136 -18.43 50.76 -35.06
N GLY A 137 -17.82 51.35 -34.04
CA GLY A 137 -16.46 51.14 -33.59
C GLY A 137 -16.25 51.83 -32.24
N GLY A 138 -15.06 51.68 -31.66
CA GLY A 138 -14.72 52.19 -30.34
C GLY A 138 -14.96 53.69 -30.16
N PHE A 139 -15.60 54.06 -29.05
CA PHE A 139 -15.87 55.43 -28.66
C PHE A 139 -14.75 55.95 -27.74
N ASP A 140 -13.94 56.86 -28.26
CA ASP A 140 -12.88 57.51 -27.50
C ASP A 140 -13.37 58.87 -26.95
N PHE A 141 -13.48 58.95 -25.63
CA PHE A 141 -13.85 60.11 -24.84
C PHE A 141 -12.72 60.57 -23.91
N SER A 142 -11.48 60.10 -24.14
CA SER A 142 -10.32 60.40 -23.31
C SER A 142 -10.01 61.90 -23.21
N ASP A 143 -10.24 62.67 -24.29
CA ASP A 143 -9.98 64.11 -24.34
C ASP A 143 -10.83 64.93 -23.34
N ILE A 144 -11.89 64.36 -22.73
CA ILE A 144 -12.59 65.05 -21.63
C ILE A 144 -11.70 65.19 -20.38
N ALA A 145 -10.60 64.46 -20.28
CA ALA A 145 -9.67 64.50 -19.15
C ALA A 145 -9.22 65.93 -18.80
N ASP A 146 -8.94 66.77 -19.79
CA ASP A 146 -8.52 68.17 -19.57
C ASP A 146 -9.66 69.08 -19.09
N LEU A 147 -10.90 68.75 -19.47
CA LEU A 147 -12.10 69.46 -19.06
C LEU A 147 -12.64 68.99 -17.71
N SER A 148 -12.41 67.72 -17.39
CA SER A 148 -12.99 67.01 -16.24
C SER A 148 -12.88 67.79 -14.93
N PRO A 149 -11.72 68.39 -14.55
CA PRO A 149 -11.59 69.16 -13.31
C PRO A 149 -12.51 70.39 -13.19
N PHE A 150 -13.06 70.87 -14.32
CA PHE A 150 -13.92 72.06 -14.38
C PHE A 150 -15.42 71.73 -14.51
N ILE A 151 -15.77 70.45 -14.67
CA ILE A 151 -17.16 70.00 -14.84
C ILE A 151 -17.74 69.64 -13.48
N THR A 152 -18.76 70.38 -13.05
CA THR A 152 -19.41 70.22 -11.73
C THR A 152 -20.87 69.75 -11.82
N ALA A 153 -21.34 69.45 -13.03
CA ALA A 153 -22.64 68.81 -13.26
C ALA A 153 -22.44 67.34 -13.65
N THR A 154 -23.41 66.50 -13.29
CA THR A 154 -23.43 65.06 -13.60
C THR A 154 -23.44 64.80 -15.10
N ILE A 155 -22.58 63.88 -15.54
CA ILE A 155 -22.54 63.28 -16.86
C ILE A 155 -23.03 61.83 -16.76
N THR A 156 -23.94 61.44 -17.65
CA THR A 156 -24.31 60.03 -17.88
C THR A 156 -23.74 59.60 -19.22
N ILE A 157 -22.90 58.56 -19.23
CA ILE A 157 -22.20 58.05 -20.43
C ILE A 157 -22.67 56.62 -20.70
N THR A 158 -23.02 56.33 -21.95
CA THR A 158 -23.24 54.97 -22.45
C THR A 158 -22.28 54.71 -23.60
N GLY A 159 -21.40 53.73 -23.42
CA GLY A 159 -20.42 53.25 -24.39
C GLY A 159 -21.04 52.47 -25.54
N SER A 160 -20.20 52.02 -26.45
CA SER A 160 -20.51 51.19 -27.61
C SER A 160 -20.37 49.70 -27.29
N SER A 161 -20.41 48.85 -28.31
CA SER A 161 -20.11 47.41 -28.19
C SER A 161 -18.68 47.04 -28.60
N HIS A 162 -17.76 48.00 -28.60
CA HIS A 162 -16.36 47.86 -29.03
C HIS A 162 -15.44 48.48 -27.96
N ASP A 163 -14.12 48.47 -28.19
CA ASP A 163 -13.13 49.07 -27.28
C ASP A 163 -13.34 50.58 -27.12
N ASP A 164 -13.89 51.00 -25.98
CA ASP A 164 -14.13 52.38 -25.65
C ASP A 164 -13.07 52.94 -24.70
N THR A 165 -12.85 54.26 -24.77
CA THR A 165 -12.14 54.99 -23.70
C THR A 165 -13.09 56.01 -23.08
N LEU A 166 -13.51 55.81 -21.83
CA LEU A 166 -14.58 56.57 -21.19
C LEU A 166 -14.08 57.32 -19.96
N MET A 167 -14.50 58.57 -19.77
CA MET A 167 -14.14 59.35 -18.57
C MET A 167 -15.22 60.38 -18.21
N GLY A 168 -15.43 60.58 -16.91
CA GLY A 168 -16.37 61.57 -16.35
C GLY A 168 -15.76 62.95 -16.10
N GLY A 169 -16.59 63.87 -15.61
CA GLY A 169 -16.22 65.14 -15.00
C GLY A 169 -15.87 65.00 -13.51
N ALA A 170 -15.71 66.12 -12.80
CA ALA A 170 -15.45 66.12 -11.35
C ALA A 170 -16.73 66.03 -10.49
N ALA A 171 -17.90 65.83 -11.11
CA ALA A 171 -19.19 65.67 -10.44
C ALA A 171 -19.46 64.18 -10.16
N ASN A 172 -20.64 63.85 -9.63
CA ASN A 172 -21.07 62.45 -9.50
C ASN A 172 -21.66 61.99 -10.82
N ASP A 173 -20.94 61.15 -11.54
CA ASP A 173 -21.28 60.70 -12.89
C ASP A 173 -21.82 59.28 -12.93
N THR A 174 -22.33 58.85 -14.09
CA THR A 174 -22.79 57.48 -14.31
C THR A 174 -22.27 56.99 -15.64
N ILE A 175 -21.51 55.90 -15.64
CA ILE A 175 -20.84 55.38 -16.84
C ILE A 175 -21.24 53.91 -17.00
N ASN A 176 -21.81 53.57 -18.15
CA ASN A 176 -22.02 52.20 -18.59
C ASN A 176 -21.20 52.01 -19.87
N ALA A 177 -20.25 51.08 -19.85
CA ALA A 177 -19.38 50.84 -21.00
C ALA A 177 -20.03 49.96 -22.09
N GLY A 178 -21.11 49.24 -21.79
CA GLY A 178 -21.79 48.35 -22.73
C GLY A 178 -21.23 46.92 -22.76
N ALA A 179 -21.85 46.06 -23.57
CA ALA A 179 -21.42 44.68 -23.82
C ALA A 179 -20.42 44.67 -24.99
N ASN A 180 -19.18 44.20 -24.79
CA ASN A 180 -18.22 44.17 -25.89
C ASN A 180 -17.32 42.93 -25.92
N ASP A 181 -16.74 42.71 -27.11
CA ASP A 181 -15.79 41.63 -27.44
C ASP A 181 -14.32 42.06 -27.21
N GLY A 182 -14.06 43.06 -26.37
CA GLY A 182 -12.78 43.75 -26.31
C GLY A 182 -12.47 44.48 -24.99
N ASN A 183 -11.48 45.38 -24.98
CA ASN A 183 -10.92 45.99 -23.76
C ASN A 183 -11.27 47.49 -23.63
N ASP A 184 -12.24 47.79 -22.77
CA ASP A 184 -12.57 49.18 -22.42
C ASP A 184 -11.60 49.77 -21.41
N LEU A 185 -11.28 51.05 -21.60
CA LEU A 185 -10.53 51.85 -20.65
C LEU A 185 -11.43 52.91 -20.03
N ILE A 186 -11.63 52.84 -18.71
CA ILE A 186 -12.49 53.76 -17.97
C ILE A 186 -11.62 54.55 -16.98
N GLY A 187 -11.67 55.88 -17.08
CA GLY A 187 -10.92 56.78 -16.20
C GLY A 187 -11.72 57.17 -14.95
N GLY A 188 -11.17 56.88 -13.77
CA GLY A 188 -11.72 57.27 -12.48
C GLY A 188 -11.56 58.77 -12.21
N SER A 189 -12.59 59.40 -11.64
CA SER A 189 -12.63 60.84 -11.34
C SER A 189 -12.52 61.15 -9.84
N GLY A 190 -12.70 62.42 -9.47
CA GLY A 190 -12.78 62.87 -8.07
C GLY A 190 -14.21 62.84 -7.48
N GLY A 191 -15.20 62.45 -8.29
CA GLY A 191 -16.62 62.40 -7.97
C GLY A 191 -17.05 61.18 -7.14
N ASN A 192 -18.34 61.09 -6.82
CA ASN A 192 -18.93 59.81 -6.36
C ASN A 192 -19.66 59.18 -7.54
N ASP A 193 -18.91 58.51 -8.40
CA ASP A 193 -19.38 58.01 -9.69
C ASP A 193 -20.07 56.65 -9.56
N VAL A 194 -20.87 56.30 -10.57
CA VAL A 194 -21.53 55.00 -10.69
C VAL A 194 -21.09 54.34 -11.99
N TYR A 195 -20.34 53.25 -11.89
CA TYR A 195 -19.97 52.40 -13.03
C TYR A 195 -20.92 51.21 -13.07
N ASP A 196 -21.60 50.99 -14.19
CA ASP A 196 -22.55 49.87 -14.38
C ASP A 196 -22.01 48.88 -15.40
N PHE A 197 -21.83 47.63 -14.96
CA PHE A 197 -21.34 46.52 -15.78
C PHE A 197 -22.46 45.51 -16.12
N GLY A 198 -23.73 45.90 -16.00
CA GLY A 198 -24.87 45.01 -16.21
C GLY A 198 -24.99 44.42 -17.61
N ASP A 199 -24.34 45.03 -18.60
CA ASP A 199 -24.33 44.57 -19.99
C ASP A 199 -23.15 43.63 -20.32
N ALA A 200 -22.22 43.39 -19.39
CA ALA A 200 -21.05 42.54 -19.61
C ALA A 200 -21.41 41.08 -19.96
N ASP A 201 -20.63 40.50 -20.87
CA ASP A 201 -20.69 39.08 -21.22
C ASP A 201 -19.35 38.37 -21.02
N SER A 202 -19.23 37.12 -21.48
CA SER A 202 -18.03 36.30 -21.28
C SER A 202 -16.78 36.80 -22.01
N ASN A 203 -16.93 37.74 -22.95
CA ASN A 203 -15.84 38.31 -23.75
C ASN A 203 -15.50 39.75 -23.32
N SER A 204 -16.25 40.33 -22.38
CA SER A 204 -16.04 41.72 -21.99
C SER A 204 -14.85 41.88 -21.06
N TYR A 205 -13.97 42.83 -21.37
CA TYR A 205 -12.82 43.20 -20.55
C TYR A 205 -12.87 44.69 -20.22
N TYR A 206 -12.94 45.02 -18.94
CA TYR A 206 -12.99 46.41 -18.48
C TYR A 206 -11.75 46.74 -17.66
N THR A 207 -11.08 47.83 -17.99
CA THR A 207 -9.98 48.40 -17.20
C THR A 207 -10.41 49.73 -16.59
N LEU A 208 -10.65 49.76 -15.28
CA LEU A 208 -10.92 50.99 -14.54
C LEU A 208 -9.61 51.52 -13.93
N THR A 209 -9.11 52.66 -14.43
CA THR A 209 -7.84 53.25 -14.00
C THR A 209 -8.02 54.51 -13.16
N TYR A 210 -7.31 54.58 -12.03
CA TYR A 210 -7.22 55.74 -11.15
C TYR A 210 -5.85 56.43 -11.21
N GLU A 211 -5.01 56.11 -12.18
CA GLU A 211 -3.59 56.54 -12.22
C GLU A 211 -3.40 58.05 -12.28
N MET A 212 -4.40 58.78 -12.81
CA MET A 212 -4.41 60.24 -12.86
C MET A 212 -4.71 60.90 -11.50
N GLN A 213 -5.13 60.12 -10.50
CA GLN A 213 -5.41 60.60 -9.15
C GLN A 213 -4.15 60.60 -8.29
N THR A 214 -4.04 61.62 -7.44
CA THR A 214 -2.79 61.90 -6.70
C THR A 214 -2.75 61.38 -5.25
N GLY A 215 -3.85 60.81 -4.76
CA GLY A 215 -3.99 60.36 -3.37
C GLY A 215 -4.43 58.91 -3.27
N PRO A 216 -4.25 58.26 -2.11
CA PRO A 216 -4.49 56.83 -1.96
C PRO A 216 -5.97 56.48 -2.09
N ILE A 217 -6.26 55.34 -2.69
CA ILE A 217 -7.59 54.77 -2.84
C ILE A 217 -7.76 53.48 -2.04
N VAL A 218 -9.01 53.19 -1.68
CA VAL A 218 -9.44 51.90 -1.16
C VAL A 218 -10.47 51.31 -2.10
N VAL A 219 -10.08 50.25 -2.80
CA VAL A 219 -10.92 49.44 -3.68
C VAL A 219 -11.54 48.32 -2.84
N THR A 220 -12.86 48.13 -2.95
CA THR A 220 -13.56 46.99 -2.36
C THR A 220 -14.40 46.32 -3.43
N LEU A 221 -14.11 45.07 -3.76
CA LEU A 221 -14.88 44.27 -4.71
C LEU A 221 -15.49 43.08 -3.96
N ASP A 222 -16.82 43.02 -3.89
CA ASP A 222 -17.54 41.94 -3.22
C ASP A 222 -18.32 41.11 -4.25
N GLY A 223 -17.70 40.04 -4.71
CA GLY A 223 -18.28 39.09 -5.65
C GLY A 223 -19.48 38.31 -5.10
N VAL A 224 -19.68 38.25 -3.78
CA VAL A 224 -20.87 37.65 -3.16
C VAL A 224 -22.06 38.60 -3.32
N ALA A 225 -21.85 39.88 -3.03
CA ALA A 225 -22.88 40.92 -3.14
C ALA A 225 -23.09 41.41 -4.59
N GLY A 226 -22.17 41.09 -5.50
CA GLY A 226 -22.18 41.56 -6.88
C GLY A 226 -21.98 43.08 -7.00
N GLN A 227 -21.28 43.68 -6.03
CA GLN A 227 -21.09 45.13 -5.92
C GLN A 227 -19.64 45.44 -5.57
N GLY A 228 -19.16 46.58 -6.05
CA GLY A 228 -17.85 47.14 -5.70
C GLY A 228 -17.93 48.61 -5.32
N THR A 229 -16.89 49.10 -4.65
CA THR A 229 -16.71 50.52 -4.34
C THR A 229 -15.23 50.90 -4.47
N VAL A 230 -14.97 52.14 -4.85
CA VAL A 230 -13.63 52.75 -4.77
C VAL A 230 -13.75 54.05 -3.99
N THR A 231 -12.90 54.24 -2.97
CA THR A 231 -12.95 55.42 -2.11
C THR A 231 -11.59 56.09 -2.00
N GLY A 232 -11.53 57.38 -1.64
CA GLY A 232 -10.27 58.13 -1.46
C GLY A 232 -10.10 59.28 -2.47
N SER A 233 -10.56 59.06 -3.70
CA SER A 233 -10.78 60.08 -4.74
C SER A 233 -12.28 60.33 -4.95
N GLY A 234 -13.06 60.39 -3.85
CA GLY A 234 -14.51 60.29 -3.90
C GLY A 234 -15.03 58.95 -3.35
N THR A 235 -16.25 58.55 -3.70
CA THR A 235 -16.88 57.26 -3.33
C THR A 235 -17.64 56.74 -4.53
N ASP A 236 -16.92 56.00 -5.35
CA ASP A 236 -17.44 55.40 -6.55
C ASP A 236 -18.13 54.08 -6.24
N THR A 237 -19.20 53.79 -6.96
CA THR A 237 -19.99 52.55 -6.86
C THR A 237 -19.89 51.78 -8.17
N LEU A 238 -19.50 50.52 -8.08
CA LEU A 238 -19.41 49.60 -9.20
C LEU A 238 -20.57 48.60 -9.09
N ASN A 239 -21.56 48.72 -9.97
CA ASN A 239 -22.73 47.85 -9.99
C ASN A 239 -22.50 46.66 -10.93
N ASN A 240 -23.08 45.51 -10.59
CA ASN A 240 -23.11 44.31 -11.43
C ASN A 240 -21.73 43.75 -11.78
N ILE A 241 -20.73 43.94 -10.90
CA ILE A 241 -19.35 43.48 -11.14
C ILE A 241 -19.24 41.98 -11.42
N ASN A 242 -20.21 41.17 -10.97
CA ASN A 242 -20.23 39.74 -11.23
C ASN A 242 -20.30 39.40 -12.73
N ALA A 243 -20.98 40.23 -13.53
CA ALA A 243 -21.05 40.03 -14.98
C ALA A 243 -19.70 40.32 -15.63
N ALA A 244 -19.04 41.43 -15.23
CA ALA A 244 -17.70 41.78 -15.69
C ALA A 244 -16.61 40.79 -15.26
N MET A 245 -16.76 40.14 -14.10
CA MET A 245 -15.78 39.16 -13.61
C MET A 245 -15.95 37.76 -14.21
N THR A 246 -16.65 37.57 -15.33
CA THR A 246 -16.88 36.21 -15.88
C THR A 246 -15.78 35.73 -16.84
N ALA A 247 -15.01 36.63 -17.44
CA ALA A 247 -13.98 36.26 -18.40
C ALA A 247 -12.73 35.68 -17.71
N SER A 248 -12.29 34.49 -18.13
CA SER A 248 -11.21 33.71 -17.52
C SER A 248 -9.81 34.36 -17.57
N ASP A 249 -9.67 35.48 -18.27
CA ASP A 249 -8.40 36.17 -18.51
C ASP A 249 -8.29 37.53 -17.80
N GLY A 250 -9.28 37.97 -17.01
CA GLY A 250 -9.21 39.27 -16.32
C GLY A 250 -10.39 40.22 -16.43
N GLY A 251 -11.62 39.74 -16.73
CA GLY A 251 -12.74 40.57 -17.23
C GLY A 251 -13.05 41.90 -16.53
N LEU A 252 -12.66 42.08 -15.26
CA LEU A 252 -12.57 43.39 -14.61
C LEU A 252 -11.17 43.63 -14.03
N ALA A 253 -10.47 44.62 -14.57
CA ALA A 253 -9.18 45.11 -14.11
C ALA A 253 -9.33 46.46 -13.41
N ILE A 254 -8.68 46.63 -12.25
CA ILE A 254 -8.60 47.92 -11.55
C ILE A 254 -7.13 48.32 -11.38
N VAL A 255 -6.82 49.53 -11.82
CA VAL A 255 -5.48 50.11 -11.73
C VAL A 255 -5.48 51.21 -10.68
N GLY A 256 -4.59 51.08 -9.71
CA GLY A 256 -4.39 52.03 -8.60
C GLY A 256 -3.75 53.34 -9.03
N THR A 257 -3.33 54.10 -8.03
CA THR A 257 -2.68 55.39 -8.13
C THR A 257 -1.17 55.26 -7.92
N GLY A 258 -0.43 56.37 -8.01
CA GLY A 258 0.97 56.41 -7.56
C GLY A 258 1.15 56.47 -6.03
N SER A 259 0.09 56.31 -5.23
CA SER A 259 0.09 56.39 -3.75
C SER A 259 -0.17 55.02 -3.12
N ASN A 260 -0.11 54.92 -1.80
CA ASN A 260 -0.33 53.67 -1.06
C ASN A 260 -1.81 53.28 -1.04
N ASP A 261 -2.20 52.37 -1.92
CA ASP A 261 -3.56 51.93 -2.13
C ASP A 261 -3.90 50.66 -1.35
N THR A 262 -5.19 50.39 -1.19
CA THR A 262 -5.69 49.17 -0.55
C THR A 262 -6.77 48.51 -1.39
N PHE A 263 -6.57 47.24 -1.73
CA PHE A 263 -7.50 46.43 -2.50
C PHE A 263 -8.11 45.36 -1.59
N ASN A 264 -9.41 45.41 -1.34
CA ASN A 264 -10.16 44.40 -0.60
C ASN A 264 -11.04 43.64 -1.58
N VAL A 265 -10.64 42.45 -2.01
CA VAL A 265 -11.35 41.72 -3.07
C VAL A 265 -11.82 40.36 -2.57
N THR A 266 -13.10 40.08 -2.76
CA THR A 266 -13.73 38.79 -2.48
C THR A 266 -14.29 38.22 -3.77
N THR A 267 -13.86 37.01 -4.14
CA THR A 267 -14.35 36.30 -5.33
C THR A 267 -15.06 35.00 -4.96
N THR A 268 -15.99 34.55 -5.80
CA THR A 268 -16.76 33.30 -5.64
C THR A 268 -16.98 32.59 -6.98
N GLY A 269 -17.11 31.26 -6.95
CA GLY A 269 -17.52 30.48 -8.12
C GLY A 269 -16.53 30.54 -9.29
N THR A 270 -16.95 31.12 -10.42
CA THR A 270 -16.16 31.26 -11.66
C THR A 270 -15.63 32.69 -11.88
N GLN A 271 -15.69 33.55 -10.86
CA GLN A 271 -15.30 34.96 -10.99
C GLN A 271 -13.79 35.11 -11.19
N TRP A 272 -13.40 36.13 -11.96
CA TRP A 272 -12.01 36.50 -12.21
C TRP A 272 -11.86 38.02 -12.31
N ALA A 273 -10.88 38.58 -11.60
CA ALA A 273 -10.54 40.00 -11.61
C ALA A 273 -9.03 40.20 -11.66
N SER A 274 -8.59 41.39 -12.05
CA SER A 274 -7.17 41.80 -12.06
C SER A 274 -6.98 43.10 -11.28
N VAL A 275 -5.92 43.21 -10.49
CA VAL A 275 -5.56 44.45 -9.77
C VAL A 275 -4.11 44.82 -9.98
N VAL A 276 -3.84 46.13 -10.04
CA VAL A 276 -2.51 46.73 -10.19
C VAL A 276 -2.37 47.83 -9.16
N GLY A 277 -1.31 47.78 -8.35
CA GLY A 277 -1.06 48.73 -7.25
C GLY A 277 -0.56 50.09 -7.74
N GLY A 278 0.59 50.11 -8.42
CA GLY A 278 1.24 51.32 -8.89
C GLY A 278 2.66 51.42 -8.34
N ALA A 279 3.11 52.64 -8.01
CA ALA A 279 4.43 52.89 -7.42
C ALA A 279 4.39 53.10 -5.88
N GLY A 280 3.22 52.94 -5.28
CA GLY A 280 2.98 53.09 -3.85
C GLY A 280 3.49 51.92 -3.03
N ASN A 281 3.24 51.94 -1.72
CA ASN A 281 3.32 50.74 -0.90
C ASN A 281 1.90 50.21 -0.71
N ASP A 282 1.49 49.27 -1.55
CA ASP A 282 0.09 48.88 -1.70
C ASP A 282 -0.26 47.66 -0.84
N THR A 283 -1.54 47.50 -0.52
CA THR A 283 -2.03 46.36 0.27
C THR A 283 -3.17 45.64 -0.44
N PHE A 284 -2.98 44.36 -0.74
CA PHE A 284 -3.96 43.48 -1.38
C PHE A 284 -4.52 42.50 -0.35
N ASN A 285 -5.75 42.72 0.12
CA ASN A 285 -6.50 41.82 1.00
C ASN A 285 -7.49 40.99 0.16
N LEU A 286 -7.14 39.74 -0.09
CA LEU A 286 -7.82 38.88 -1.06
C LEU A 286 -8.51 37.70 -0.35
N THR A 287 -9.80 37.53 -0.58
CA THR A 287 -10.60 36.38 -0.11
C THR A 287 -11.08 35.60 -1.32
N LEU A 288 -10.37 34.52 -1.65
CA LEU A 288 -10.51 33.83 -2.92
C LEU A 288 -11.39 32.58 -2.78
N GLY A 289 -12.61 32.63 -3.34
CA GLY A 289 -13.42 31.45 -3.66
C GLY A 289 -13.20 30.92 -5.08
N SER A 290 -12.63 31.77 -5.95
CA SER A 290 -12.23 31.50 -7.34
C SER A 290 -10.89 32.18 -7.63
N GLY A 291 -10.42 32.22 -8.88
CA GLY A 291 -9.11 32.81 -9.17
C GLY A 291 -9.10 34.33 -9.41
N MET A 292 -7.92 34.94 -9.24
CA MET A 292 -7.69 36.37 -9.45
C MET A 292 -6.23 36.62 -9.83
N ARG A 293 -5.99 37.68 -10.62
CA ARG A 293 -4.66 38.14 -10.97
C ARG A 293 -4.23 39.37 -10.16
N VAL A 294 -2.99 39.35 -9.66
CA VAL A 294 -2.25 40.57 -9.30
C VAL A 294 -1.21 40.79 -10.39
N ASP A 295 -1.31 41.93 -11.06
CA ASP A 295 -0.57 42.21 -12.29
C ASP A 295 0.47 43.31 -12.04
N PHE A 296 1.74 42.95 -12.22
CA PHE A 296 2.89 43.86 -12.06
C PHE A 296 3.40 44.39 -13.40
N ARG A 297 2.64 44.18 -14.49
CA ARG A 297 3.04 44.66 -15.81
C ARG A 297 2.80 46.13 -16.01
N SER A 298 3.60 46.66 -16.94
CA SER A 298 3.48 47.99 -17.51
C SER A 298 2.20 48.13 -18.34
N ILE A 299 1.08 48.50 -17.70
CA ILE A 299 -0.11 48.99 -18.42
C ILE A 299 -0.13 50.53 -18.57
N VAL A 300 0.98 51.24 -18.26
CA VAL A 300 1.10 52.72 -18.27
C VAL A 300 2.36 53.27 -18.95
N GLU A 301 2.35 54.57 -19.27
CA GLU A 301 3.43 55.38 -19.86
C GLU A 301 4.78 55.34 -19.09
N MET A 302 4.82 54.89 -17.83
CA MET A 302 6.05 54.69 -17.05
C MET A 302 6.15 53.25 -16.55
N GLY A 303 6.56 52.33 -17.44
CA GLY A 303 6.67 50.91 -17.13
C GLY A 303 7.67 50.55 -16.02
N ALA A 304 7.50 49.35 -15.46
CA ALA A 304 8.40 48.78 -14.45
C ALA A 304 9.86 48.88 -14.89
N THR A 305 10.69 49.52 -14.06
CA THR A 305 12.10 49.84 -14.38
C THR A 305 13.08 48.83 -13.79
N GLN A 306 12.59 47.94 -12.93
CA GLN A 306 13.33 46.92 -12.20
C GLN A 306 12.50 45.63 -12.17
N GLY A 307 13.12 44.52 -11.77
CA GLY A 307 12.41 43.27 -11.56
C GLY A 307 11.73 43.17 -10.19
N LEU A 308 10.64 42.41 -10.18
CA LEU A 308 9.84 42.02 -9.03
C LEU A 308 10.68 41.20 -8.04
N ILE A 309 10.58 41.51 -6.75
CA ILE A 309 11.14 40.69 -5.67
C ILE A 309 10.03 40.42 -4.66
N MET A 310 9.53 39.19 -4.63
CA MET A 310 8.32 38.78 -3.91
C MET A 310 8.53 37.50 -3.09
N ASP A 311 7.90 37.44 -1.91
CA ASP A 311 7.76 36.25 -1.08
C ASP A 311 6.30 36.11 -0.61
N LEU A 312 5.52 35.29 -1.30
CA LEU A 312 4.12 35.02 -1.02
C LEU A 312 3.91 34.21 0.26
N SER A 313 4.92 33.52 0.79
CA SER A 313 4.83 32.83 2.08
C SER A 313 4.68 33.81 3.24
N THR A 314 5.22 35.03 3.09
CA THR A 314 5.04 36.15 4.01
C THR A 314 4.05 37.20 3.49
N GLY A 315 3.68 37.10 2.21
CA GLY A 315 2.87 38.07 1.50
C GLY A 315 3.62 39.35 1.13
N VAL A 316 4.94 39.42 1.30
CA VAL A 316 5.70 40.68 1.09
C VAL A 316 6.21 40.77 -0.35
N VAL A 317 5.91 41.87 -1.03
CA VAL A 317 6.54 42.26 -2.31
C VAL A 317 7.54 43.36 -2.00
N SER A 318 8.81 43.01 -1.84
CA SER A 318 9.86 43.96 -1.43
C SER A 318 10.27 44.94 -2.53
N ASN A 319 10.01 44.59 -3.79
CA ASN A 319 10.16 45.45 -4.95
C ASN A 319 9.11 45.02 -5.97
N ASP A 320 8.16 45.90 -6.28
CA ASP A 320 7.07 45.73 -7.24
C ASP A 320 7.47 46.01 -8.70
N GLY A 321 8.70 46.46 -8.94
CA GLY A 321 9.19 46.91 -10.25
C GLY A 321 9.01 48.41 -10.51
N PHE A 322 8.21 49.10 -9.70
CA PHE A 322 7.94 50.55 -9.74
C PHE A 322 8.68 51.32 -8.64
N GLY A 323 9.21 50.62 -7.62
CA GLY A 323 10.05 51.17 -6.56
C GLY A 323 9.40 51.18 -5.17
N GLY A 324 8.26 50.50 -5.00
CA GLY A 324 7.50 50.36 -3.76
C GLY A 324 7.68 49.01 -3.05
N THR A 325 7.05 48.88 -1.88
CA THR A 325 6.93 47.63 -1.13
C THR A 325 5.46 47.34 -0.85
N ASP A 326 4.94 46.22 -1.36
CA ASP A 326 3.55 45.84 -1.21
C ASP A 326 3.34 44.68 -0.24
N GLN A 327 2.10 44.52 0.19
CA GLN A 327 1.65 43.41 1.02
C GLN A 327 0.45 42.71 0.37
N ILE A 328 0.57 41.41 0.12
CA ILE A 328 -0.48 40.53 -0.38
C ILE A 328 -0.93 39.59 0.76
N ASN A 329 -2.17 39.72 1.18
CA ASN A 329 -2.81 38.91 2.21
C ASN A 329 -3.91 38.06 1.57
N VAL A 330 -3.75 36.73 1.53
CA VAL A 330 -4.70 35.85 0.86
C VAL A 330 -5.36 34.88 1.83
N THR A 331 -6.68 34.75 1.73
CA THR A 331 -7.50 33.72 2.41
C THR A 331 -8.42 33.02 1.41
N GLY A 332 -9.05 31.92 1.82
CA GLY A 332 -9.89 31.08 0.93
C GLY A 332 -9.10 30.03 0.16
N SER A 333 -9.75 29.31 -0.75
CA SER A 333 -9.19 28.16 -1.50
C SER A 333 -8.97 28.43 -2.99
N GLY A 334 -9.34 29.61 -3.50
CA GLY A 334 -9.12 30.00 -4.88
C GLY A 334 -7.64 30.27 -5.21
N ARG A 335 -7.31 30.22 -6.51
CA ARG A 335 -5.96 30.33 -7.06
C ARG A 335 -5.54 31.80 -7.25
N LEU A 336 -4.40 32.19 -6.69
CA LEU A 336 -3.78 33.50 -6.95
C LEU A 336 -2.90 33.40 -8.20
N GLU A 337 -3.10 34.28 -9.17
CA GLU A 337 -2.23 34.41 -10.35
C GLU A 337 -1.34 35.65 -10.22
N ILE A 338 -0.03 35.46 -10.28
CA ILE A 338 0.96 36.54 -10.34
C ILE A 338 1.41 36.70 -11.78
N ARG A 339 1.29 37.93 -12.28
CA ARG A 339 1.86 38.29 -13.57
C ARG A 339 3.02 39.25 -13.37
N ALA A 340 4.22 38.78 -13.71
CA ALA A 340 5.50 39.39 -13.37
C ALA A 340 5.89 40.52 -14.36
N THR A 341 7.09 41.06 -14.22
CA THR A 341 7.56 42.19 -15.03
C THR A 341 8.35 41.70 -16.25
N ASN A 342 8.69 42.60 -17.18
CA ASN A 342 9.59 42.26 -18.29
C ASN A 342 11.08 42.27 -17.91
N ASN A 343 11.42 42.45 -16.63
CA ASN A 343 12.78 42.46 -16.10
C ASN A 343 13.06 41.15 -15.36
N THR A 344 14.32 40.90 -14.96
CA THR A 344 14.66 39.73 -14.13
C THR A 344 14.02 39.80 -12.75
N ASP A 345 13.05 38.92 -12.53
CA ASP A 345 12.24 38.80 -11.33
C ASP A 345 12.74 37.68 -10.40
N GLN A 346 12.44 37.81 -9.10
CA GLN A 346 12.70 36.82 -8.06
C GLN A 346 11.42 36.61 -7.24
N ILE A 347 10.84 35.42 -7.34
CA ILE A 347 9.54 35.11 -6.74
C ILE A 347 9.68 33.86 -5.89
N THR A 348 9.24 33.94 -4.64
CA THR A 348 8.97 32.78 -3.78
C THR A 348 7.46 32.69 -3.57
N GLY A 349 6.88 31.54 -3.90
CA GLY A 349 5.48 31.20 -3.73
C GLY A 349 5.15 30.80 -2.29
N SER A 350 3.95 30.24 -2.08
CA SER A 350 3.45 29.94 -0.74
C SER A 350 3.18 28.45 -0.53
N SER A 351 2.17 28.11 0.26
CA SER A 351 1.67 26.72 0.44
C SER A 351 0.34 26.49 -0.27
N ARG A 352 -0.11 27.46 -1.08
CA ARG A 352 -1.39 27.44 -1.78
C ARG A 352 -1.12 27.14 -3.25
N ASN A 353 -2.16 26.73 -3.96
CA ASN A 353 -2.05 26.51 -5.39
C ASN A 353 -2.09 27.88 -6.11
N GLU A 354 -0.94 28.36 -6.57
CA GLU A 354 -0.71 29.62 -7.28
C GLU A 354 -0.53 29.43 -8.80
N SER A 355 -0.58 30.52 -9.55
CA SER A 355 -0.33 30.57 -10.99
C SER A 355 0.65 31.68 -11.30
N PHE A 356 1.59 31.46 -12.22
CA PHE A 356 2.64 32.42 -12.55
C PHE A 356 2.72 32.66 -14.06
N ILE A 357 3.00 33.91 -14.44
CA ILE A 357 3.34 34.34 -15.79
C ILE A 357 4.60 35.22 -15.67
N LEU A 358 5.75 34.74 -16.14
CA LEU A 358 7.07 35.34 -15.87
C LEU A 358 7.57 36.37 -16.92
N GLU A 359 6.91 36.50 -18.07
CA GLU A 359 7.28 37.46 -19.14
C GLU A 359 8.72 37.32 -19.69
N LEU A 360 9.35 38.42 -20.13
CA LEU A 360 10.61 38.44 -20.90
C LEU A 360 11.90 38.37 -20.04
N GLY A 361 11.77 38.46 -18.73
CA GLY A 361 12.89 38.45 -17.80
C GLY A 361 13.66 37.13 -17.79
N ASN A 362 14.90 37.17 -17.27
CA ASN A 362 15.54 35.93 -16.84
C ASN A 362 15.24 35.73 -15.35
N ASP A 363 14.18 35.00 -15.04
CA ASP A 363 13.57 35.03 -13.71
C ASP A 363 13.98 33.84 -12.84
N THR A 364 13.79 34.00 -11.53
CA THR A 364 13.90 32.91 -10.55
C THR A 364 12.57 32.74 -9.85
N LEU A 365 11.96 31.56 -9.96
CA LEU A 365 10.71 31.20 -9.30
C LEU A 365 10.94 29.98 -8.40
N ASP A 366 10.71 30.12 -7.11
CA ASP A 366 10.45 28.98 -6.24
C ASP A 366 8.96 29.00 -5.93
N ALA A 367 8.16 28.19 -6.61
CA ALA A 367 6.70 28.24 -6.49
C ALA A 367 6.18 27.74 -5.13
N GLY A 368 7.04 27.13 -4.31
CA GLY A 368 6.72 26.75 -2.93
C GLY A 368 6.11 25.36 -2.83
N ALA A 369 5.10 25.21 -1.98
CA ALA A 369 4.35 23.97 -1.83
C ALA A 369 2.93 24.17 -2.37
N GLY A 370 2.34 23.14 -2.96
CA GLY A 370 1.02 23.27 -3.58
C GLY A 370 0.97 22.46 -4.86
N PHE A 371 -0.03 22.76 -5.68
CA PHE A 371 -0.09 22.33 -7.08
C PHE A 371 -0.07 23.56 -7.97
N ASP A 372 1.14 24.03 -8.24
CA ASP A 372 1.45 25.36 -8.75
C ASP A 372 1.58 25.36 -10.27
N ARG A 373 1.05 26.42 -10.90
CA ARG A 373 0.93 26.50 -12.35
C ARG A 373 1.83 27.57 -12.94
N LEU A 374 2.57 27.23 -13.99
CA LEU A 374 3.31 28.18 -14.82
C LEU A 374 2.71 28.23 -16.23
N ARG A 375 2.49 29.45 -16.74
CA ARG A 375 1.71 29.68 -17.96
C ARG A 375 2.50 30.40 -19.04
N TYR A 376 2.57 29.77 -20.22
CA TYR A 376 3.13 30.35 -21.44
C TYR A 376 2.09 30.54 -22.55
N ASP A 377 0.81 30.27 -22.26
CA ASP A 377 -0.33 30.39 -23.16
C ASP A 377 -0.73 31.87 -23.38
N ARG A 378 0.25 32.73 -23.67
CA ARG A 378 0.09 34.17 -23.91
C ARG A 378 0.45 34.57 -25.33
N GLY A 379 -0.19 35.65 -25.79
CA GLY A 379 0.10 36.24 -27.09
C GLY A 379 1.56 36.66 -27.21
N GLY A 380 2.19 36.24 -28.30
CA GLY A 380 3.59 36.55 -28.60
C GLY A 380 4.60 35.49 -28.16
N VAL A 381 4.23 34.52 -27.33
CA VAL A 381 5.12 33.38 -27.03
C VAL A 381 5.18 32.49 -28.26
N GLU A 382 6.38 32.31 -28.81
CA GLU A 382 6.61 31.55 -30.05
C GLU A 382 6.86 30.06 -29.79
N TYR A 383 7.58 29.72 -28.72
CA TYR A 383 7.78 28.37 -28.19
C TYR A 383 8.50 28.43 -26.83
N VAL A 384 8.45 27.33 -26.07
CA VAL A 384 9.15 27.13 -24.80
C VAL A 384 9.82 25.75 -24.73
N THR A 385 10.91 25.68 -23.97
CA THR A 385 11.61 24.45 -23.60
C THR A 385 11.75 24.45 -22.09
N VAL A 386 11.07 23.50 -21.45
CA VAL A 386 10.90 23.34 -20.01
C VAL A 386 11.51 22.03 -19.60
N ASP A 387 12.36 22.07 -18.57
CA ASP A 387 12.91 20.90 -17.90
C ASP A 387 12.83 21.14 -16.38
N LEU A 388 11.76 20.60 -15.77
CA LEU A 388 11.51 20.73 -14.33
C LEU A 388 12.52 19.93 -13.51
N SER A 389 13.05 18.83 -14.04
CA SER A 389 14.09 18.04 -13.36
C SER A 389 15.39 18.82 -13.12
N THR A 390 15.71 19.76 -14.01
CA THR A 390 16.84 20.69 -13.85
C THR A 390 16.43 22.07 -13.34
N GLY A 391 15.13 22.35 -13.32
CA GLY A 391 14.58 23.66 -12.99
C GLY A 391 14.88 24.73 -14.05
N LEU A 392 15.10 24.37 -15.31
CA LEU A 392 15.45 25.32 -16.37
C LEU A 392 14.31 25.46 -17.37
N ILE A 393 13.93 26.71 -17.67
CA ILE A 393 12.98 27.02 -18.74
C ILE A 393 13.59 28.06 -19.66
N SER A 394 13.41 27.90 -20.97
CA SER A 394 13.83 28.89 -21.97
C SER A 394 12.80 28.98 -23.09
N GLY A 395 12.80 30.08 -23.84
CA GLY A 395 11.87 30.23 -24.95
C GLY A 395 12.05 31.55 -25.67
N VAL A 396 11.10 31.86 -26.55
CA VAL A 396 11.06 33.12 -27.30
C VAL A 396 9.69 33.77 -27.13
N TRP A 397 9.67 35.04 -26.75
CA TRP A 397 8.46 35.86 -26.67
C TRP A 397 8.68 37.16 -27.46
N TYR A 398 7.82 37.44 -28.45
CA TYR A 398 7.93 38.56 -29.39
C TYR A 398 9.32 38.70 -30.02
N GLY A 399 9.91 37.58 -30.46
CA GLY A 399 11.24 37.52 -31.05
C GLY A 399 12.43 37.68 -30.08
N SER A 400 12.18 37.80 -28.78
CA SER A 400 13.21 37.94 -27.73
C SER A 400 13.31 36.67 -26.90
N ALA A 401 14.54 36.21 -26.65
CA ALA A 401 14.78 35.00 -25.87
C ALA A 401 14.79 35.29 -24.36
N PHE A 402 14.29 34.35 -23.58
CA PHE A 402 14.29 34.37 -22.10
C PHE A 402 14.83 33.05 -21.54
N ILE A 403 15.30 33.08 -20.29
CA ILE A 403 15.69 31.89 -19.52
C ILE A 403 15.28 32.06 -18.05
N HIS A 404 14.40 31.21 -17.54
CA HIS A 404 14.01 31.17 -16.13
C HIS A 404 14.65 29.98 -15.40
N THR A 405 14.87 30.15 -14.10
CA THR A 405 15.18 29.07 -13.15
C THR A 405 13.99 28.85 -12.24
N VAL A 406 13.45 27.64 -12.18
CA VAL A 406 12.22 27.31 -11.45
C VAL A 406 12.39 26.13 -10.49
N SER A 407 11.61 26.11 -9.41
CA SER A 407 11.41 24.96 -8.51
C SER A 407 9.97 24.93 -7.97
N GLY A 408 9.49 23.76 -7.57
CA GLY A 408 8.15 23.60 -6.96
C GLY A 408 6.99 23.88 -7.91
N VAL A 409 7.18 23.66 -9.21
CA VAL A 409 6.14 23.83 -10.24
C VAL A 409 5.71 22.45 -10.68
N GLU A 410 4.41 22.15 -10.58
CA GLU A 410 3.86 20.85 -10.99
C GLU A 410 3.02 20.96 -12.27
N TRP A 411 2.48 22.14 -12.61
CA TRP A 411 1.62 22.32 -13.78
C TRP A 411 2.21 23.33 -14.76
N VAL A 412 2.52 22.90 -15.98
CA VAL A 412 3.01 23.76 -17.05
C VAL A 412 2.03 23.80 -18.21
N ARG A 413 1.71 25.01 -18.67
CA ARG A 413 1.02 25.24 -19.94
C ARG A 413 1.96 25.84 -20.97
N GLY A 414 2.07 25.18 -22.11
CA GLY A 414 2.80 25.60 -23.30
C GLY A 414 2.22 26.87 -23.93
N SER A 415 2.88 27.26 -25.02
CA SER A 415 2.49 28.35 -25.89
C SER A 415 1.23 27.99 -26.69
N ARG A 416 0.52 29.00 -27.23
CA ARG A 416 -0.74 28.73 -27.94
C ARG A 416 -0.56 28.13 -29.35
N THR A 417 0.63 28.22 -29.92
CA THR A 417 0.87 27.94 -31.36
C THR A 417 2.27 27.42 -31.66
N GLY A 418 3.12 27.29 -30.63
CA GLY A 418 4.55 27.01 -30.76
C GLY A 418 4.86 25.56 -30.51
N ASN A 419 5.96 25.08 -31.08
CA ASN A 419 6.44 23.72 -30.84
C ASN A 419 7.23 23.68 -29.53
N ASP A 420 6.57 23.24 -28.47
CA ASP A 420 7.08 23.26 -27.11
C ASP A 420 7.77 21.95 -26.74
N GLN A 421 8.73 22.02 -25.81
CA GLN A 421 9.34 20.85 -25.18
C GLN A 421 9.07 20.93 -23.69
N LEU A 422 8.28 20.01 -23.14
CA LEU A 422 7.84 20.00 -21.76
C LEU A 422 8.34 18.72 -21.08
N ILE A 423 9.29 18.86 -20.17
CA ILE A 423 9.87 17.74 -19.41
C ILE A 423 9.59 17.94 -17.91
N GLY A 424 8.98 16.93 -17.30
CA GLY A 424 8.67 16.84 -15.89
C GLY A 424 9.86 16.55 -14.98
N ASP A 425 9.57 16.14 -13.75
CA ASP A 425 10.55 15.77 -12.73
C ASP A 425 10.26 14.38 -12.12
N GLY A 426 10.53 14.17 -10.83
CA GLY A 426 10.24 12.89 -10.15
C GLY A 426 8.90 12.88 -9.40
N ASN A 427 8.12 13.96 -9.49
CA ASN A 427 6.83 14.14 -8.85
C ASN A 427 5.70 14.13 -9.87
N ALA A 428 4.45 14.00 -9.42
CA ALA A 428 3.30 14.11 -10.30
C ALA A 428 3.19 15.52 -10.91
N ASN A 429 3.30 15.62 -12.23
CA ASN A 429 3.23 16.84 -13.02
C ASN A 429 2.02 16.82 -13.97
N ARG A 430 1.61 18.00 -14.41
CA ARG A 430 0.63 18.22 -15.48
C ARG A 430 1.23 19.08 -16.57
N LEU A 431 1.43 18.52 -17.75
CA LEU A 431 2.05 19.19 -18.90
C LEU A 431 1.01 19.32 -20.02
N GLU A 432 0.72 20.56 -20.44
CA GLU A 432 -0.22 20.88 -21.52
C GLU A 432 0.55 21.55 -22.68
N GLY A 433 0.65 20.90 -23.84
CA GLY A 433 1.30 21.44 -25.04
C GLY A 433 0.50 22.58 -25.69
N MET A 434 -0.82 22.42 -25.71
CA MET A 434 -1.82 23.34 -26.26
C MET A 434 -1.88 23.33 -27.79
N GLY A 435 -0.93 23.95 -28.49
CA GLY A 435 -0.99 24.03 -29.94
C GLY A 435 0.39 24.19 -30.55
N GLY A 436 0.71 23.40 -31.56
CA GLY A 436 2.07 23.24 -32.08
C GLY A 436 2.41 21.76 -32.20
N ASN A 437 3.63 21.43 -32.62
CA ASN A 437 4.11 20.06 -32.57
C ASN A 437 5.03 19.92 -31.35
N ASP A 438 4.47 19.45 -30.26
CA ASP A 438 5.07 19.49 -28.94
C ASP A 438 5.80 18.19 -28.60
N THR A 439 6.65 18.23 -27.59
CA THR A 439 7.29 17.05 -27.00
C THR A 439 7.08 17.04 -25.50
N LEU A 440 6.35 16.06 -24.99
CA LEU A 440 6.00 15.92 -23.58
C LEU A 440 6.66 14.67 -22.99
N ASN A 441 7.23 14.79 -21.78
CA ASN A 441 7.81 13.67 -21.04
C ASN A 441 7.64 13.90 -19.53
N GLY A 442 6.80 13.10 -18.86
CA GLY A 442 6.54 13.19 -17.43
C GLY A 442 7.74 12.84 -16.55
N MET A 443 8.61 11.93 -17.03
CA MET A 443 9.74 11.34 -16.32
C MET A 443 9.34 10.35 -15.22
N GLY A 444 9.09 10.78 -13.99
CA GLY A 444 8.66 9.87 -12.93
C GLY A 444 7.64 10.53 -12.03
N GLY A 445 6.71 9.75 -11.49
CA GLY A 445 5.51 10.31 -10.87
C GLY A 445 4.29 9.70 -11.55
N GLY A 446 3.09 10.14 -11.18
CA GLY A 446 1.88 9.82 -11.94
C GLY A 446 1.46 11.07 -12.68
N ASP A 447 1.91 11.23 -13.93
CA ASP A 447 1.80 12.49 -14.65
C ASP A 447 0.51 12.59 -15.46
N THR A 448 0.17 13.82 -15.86
CA THR A 448 -0.91 14.12 -16.80
C THR A 448 -0.27 14.83 -18.01
N LEU A 449 -0.26 14.17 -19.16
CA LEU A 449 0.35 14.67 -20.39
C LEU A 449 -0.77 14.96 -21.40
N ILE A 450 -0.91 16.21 -21.81
CA ILE A 450 -1.95 16.67 -22.72
C ILE A 450 -1.25 17.32 -23.91
N GLY A 451 -1.27 16.68 -25.08
CA GLY A 451 -0.63 17.18 -26.31
C GLY A 451 -1.32 18.46 -26.79
N GLY A 452 -2.53 18.33 -27.32
CA GLY A 452 -3.34 19.45 -27.78
C GLY A 452 -3.54 19.40 -29.30
N ASP A 453 -3.48 20.56 -29.97
CA ASP A 453 -3.56 20.63 -31.43
C ASP A 453 -2.17 20.51 -32.06
N GLY A 454 -1.96 19.53 -32.95
CA GLY A 454 -0.75 19.41 -33.76
C GLY A 454 -0.19 18.00 -33.73
N ASN A 455 1.04 17.79 -34.20
CA ASN A 455 1.64 16.45 -34.25
C ASN A 455 2.67 16.30 -33.14
N ASP A 456 2.23 15.77 -32.01
CA ASP A 456 2.97 15.74 -30.76
C ASP A 456 3.76 14.44 -30.56
N LEU A 457 4.83 14.53 -29.78
CA LEU A 457 5.59 13.40 -29.27
C LEU A 457 5.38 13.30 -27.76
N ILE A 458 4.65 12.29 -27.30
CA ILE A 458 4.36 12.08 -25.89
C ILE A 458 5.12 10.84 -25.42
N ILE A 459 6.06 11.02 -24.49
CA ILE A 459 6.81 9.94 -23.87
C ILE A 459 6.06 9.56 -22.59
N GLY A 460 5.47 8.36 -22.59
CA GLY A 460 4.72 7.83 -21.46
C GLY A 460 5.59 6.99 -20.54
N ASN A 461 5.51 7.28 -19.24
CA ASN A 461 6.21 6.62 -18.15
C ASN A 461 5.21 5.83 -17.27
N ASP A 462 5.73 5.13 -16.27
CA ASP A 462 4.90 4.37 -15.32
C ASP A 462 3.93 5.32 -14.58
N PHE A 463 2.63 4.99 -14.55
CA PHE A 463 1.54 5.74 -13.90
C PHE A 463 1.02 6.99 -14.63
N ASP A 464 1.47 7.24 -15.85
CA ASP A 464 1.06 8.41 -16.62
C ASP A 464 -0.34 8.31 -17.20
N ASN A 465 -1.00 9.47 -17.28
CA ASN A 465 -2.26 9.67 -17.99
C ASN A 465 -2.04 10.58 -19.20
N ILE A 466 -2.40 10.07 -20.37
CA ILE A 466 -2.08 10.69 -21.66
C ILE A 466 -3.39 11.05 -22.39
N TRP A 467 -3.49 12.32 -22.79
CA TRP A 467 -4.46 12.81 -23.77
C TRP A 467 -3.67 13.32 -24.96
N ALA A 468 -3.71 12.60 -26.08
CA ALA A 468 -2.97 12.98 -27.27
C ALA A 468 -3.48 14.31 -27.86
N GLY A 469 -4.82 14.46 -27.91
CA GLY A 469 -5.46 15.61 -28.53
C GLY A 469 -5.76 15.33 -30.01
N GLY A 470 -5.55 16.33 -30.87
CA GLY A 470 -5.85 16.24 -32.29
C GLY A 470 -4.62 16.45 -33.16
N GLY A 471 -4.44 15.61 -34.18
CA GLY A 471 -3.33 15.68 -35.13
C GLY A 471 -2.80 14.29 -35.47
N ASP A 472 -1.55 14.14 -35.92
CA ASP A 472 -0.94 12.82 -36.10
C ASP A 472 0.17 12.62 -35.07
N ASP A 473 -0.19 12.13 -33.89
CA ASP A 473 0.67 12.08 -32.70
C ASP A 473 1.51 10.81 -32.63
N THR A 474 2.58 10.85 -31.84
CA THR A 474 3.40 9.68 -31.49
C THR A 474 3.48 9.52 -29.98
N ILE A 475 2.93 8.42 -29.48
CA ILE A 475 3.03 8.01 -28.07
C ILE A 475 4.15 6.98 -27.95
N ASP A 476 5.24 7.32 -27.27
CA ASP A 476 6.38 6.43 -27.02
C ASP A 476 6.37 5.87 -25.60
N LEU A 477 6.14 4.56 -25.49
CA LEU A 477 6.13 3.82 -24.23
C LEU A 477 7.49 3.17 -23.91
N SER A 478 8.58 3.64 -24.52
CA SER A 478 9.94 3.13 -24.28
C SER A 478 10.42 3.33 -22.84
N ALA A 479 9.85 4.30 -22.11
CA ALA A 479 10.24 4.66 -20.75
C ALA A 479 9.49 3.87 -19.66
N VAL A 480 8.45 3.11 -20.01
CA VAL A 480 7.71 2.23 -19.09
C VAL A 480 8.61 1.06 -18.67
N THR A 481 8.72 0.80 -17.36
CA THR A 481 9.68 -0.19 -16.82
C THR A 481 9.03 -1.52 -16.42
N GLY A 482 7.71 -1.65 -16.63
CA GLY A 482 6.90 -2.83 -16.32
C GLY A 482 6.43 -2.90 -14.87
N ALA A 483 6.62 -1.83 -14.10
CA ALA A 483 6.20 -1.72 -12.70
C ALA A 483 4.95 -0.84 -12.49
N GLY A 484 4.46 -0.17 -13.54
CA GLY A 484 3.25 0.65 -13.49
C GLY A 484 2.28 0.37 -14.62
N TRP A 485 1.20 1.16 -14.64
CA TRP A 485 0.18 1.17 -15.70
C TRP A 485 0.25 2.50 -16.47
N VAL A 486 -0.19 2.51 -17.72
CA VAL A 486 -0.30 3.75 -18.52
C VAL A 486 -1.73 3.90 -18.99
N PHE A 487 -2.28 5.11 -18.85
CA PHE A 487 -3.60 5.46 -19.35
C PHE A 487 -3.51 6.30 -20.63
N ILE A 488 -4.20 5.90 -21.69
CA ILE A 488 -4.33 6.69 -22.90
C ILE A 488 -5.81 6.96 -23.14
N SER A 489 -6.21 8.22 -23.06
CA SER A 489 -7.59 8.65 -23.19
C SER A 489 -7.78 9.56 -24.40
N TYR A 490 -8.86 9.32 -25.13
CA TYR A 490 -9.36 10.19 -26.20
C TYR A 490 -10.69 10.83 -25.81
N SER A 491 -11.02 10.86 -24.51
CA SER A 491 -12.29 11.39 -24.01
C SER A 491 -12.54 12.88 -24.30
N ASP A 492 -11.50 13.62 -24.67
CA ASP A 492 -11.55 15.02 -25.09
C ASP A 492 -11.81 15.19 -26.60
N VAL A 493 -11.80 14.10 -27.37
CA VAL A 493 -12.11 14.05 -28.79
C VAL A 493 -13.57 13.71 -29.02
N THR A 494 -14.18 14.36 -30.02
CA THR A 494 -15.61 14.18 -30.34
C THR A 494 -15.88 13.23 -31.50
N ALA A 495 -14.86 12.91 -32.29
CA ALA A 495 -14.96 11.99 -33.42
C ALA A 495 -14.64 10.57 -32.97
N PRO A 496 -15.41 9.55 -33.38
CA PRO A 496 -15.11 8.17 -33.01
C PRO A 496 -13.73 7.73 -33.44
N VAL A 497 -13.10 6.88 -32.63
CA VAL A 497 -11.73 6.41 -32.78
C VAL A 497 -11.65 4.90 -33.02
N ILE A 498 -10.59 4.50 -33.69
CA ILE A 498 -10.25 3.10 -33.93
C ILE A 498 -8.87 2.82 -33.33
N PHE A 499 -8.86 2.09 -32.21
CA PHE A 499 -7.64 1.56 -31.62
C PHE A 499 -7.19 0.30 -32.36
N ASN A 500 -5.92 0.21 -32.71
CA ASN A 500 -5.29 -0.99 -33.26
C ASN A 500 -4.06 -1.33 -32.43
N ILE A 501 -4.15 -2.30 -31.53
CA ILE A 501 -3.09 -2.73 -30.62
C ILE A 501 -2.68 -4.16 -30.97
N ASP A 502 -1.42 -4.37 -31.36
CA ASP A 502 -0.87 -5.69 -31.65
C ASP A 502 0.40 -5.93 -30.84
N GLY A 503 0.25 -6.56 -29.68
CA GLY A 503 1.34 -6.92 -28.78
C GLY A 503 2.28 -8.00 -29.33
N THR A 504 1.86 -8.75 -30.36
CA THR A 504 2.74 -9.70 -31.06
C THR A 504 3.69 -8.98 -32.02
N ALA A 505 3.20 -7.92 -32.66
CA ALA A 505 4.00 -7.06 -33.53
C ALA A 505 4.72 -5.93 -32.78
N ASN A 506 4.36 -5.69 -31.51
CA ASN A 506 4.80 -4.54 -30.71
C ASN A 506 4.47 -3.19 -31.38
N THR A 507 3.25 -3.07 -31.90
CA THR A 507 2.77 -1.87 -32.62
C THR A 507 1.38 -1.47 -32.14
N GLY A 508 1.15 -0.16 -31.98
CA GLY A 508 -0.17 0.40 -31.73
C GLY A 508 -0.48 1.60 -32.64
N SER A 509 -1.75 1.88 -32.89
CA SER A 509 -2.19 3.12 -33.54
C SER A 509 -3.63 3.47 -33.19
N VAL A 510 -3.97 4.75 -33.24
CA VAL A 510 -5.33 5.26 -33.06
C VAL A 510 -5.70 6.12 -34.26
N THR A 511 -6.89 5.93 -34.84
CA THR A 511 -7.35 6.76 -35.98
C THR A 511 -8.73 7.32 -35.73
N GLY A 512 -9.03 8.53 -36.18
CA GLY A 512 -10.36 9.19 -36.01
C GLY A 512 -10.25 10.60 -35.43
N ALA A 513 -9.34 10.76 -34.48
CA ALA A 513 -8.84 12.03 -33.95
C ALA A 513 -7.68 12.63 -34.79
N GLY A 514 -7.28 11.92 -35.85
CA GLY A 514 -5.87 11.89 -36.21
C GLY A 514 -5.45 10.54 -36.79
N SER A 515 -4.15 10.35 -37.03
CA SER A 515 -3.52 9.06 -37.29
C SER A 515 -2.33 8.84 -36.34
N ASP A 516 -2.65 8.62 -35.07
CA ASP A 516 -1.68 8.53 -34.00
C ASP A 516 -0.98 7.17 -34.00
N THR A 517 0.30 7.17 -33.64
CA THR A 517 1.14 5.98 -33.57
C THR A 517 1.58 5.73 -32.14
N ILE A 518 1.38 4.51 -31.64
CA ILE A 518 1.86 4.07 -30.34
C ILE A 518 3.00 3.08 -30.55
N ILE A 519 4.18 3.40 -30.03
CA ILE A 519 5.37 2.55 -30.17
C ILE A 519 5.79 1.96 -28.82
N ASN A 520 6.44 0.79 -28.87
CA ASN A 520 6.95 0.08 -27.70
C ASN A 520 5.86 -0.36 -26.70
N ILE A 521 4.65 -0.63 -27.19
CA ILE A 521 3.50 -1.04 -26.39
C ILE A 521 3.76 -2.25 -25.47
N ASN A 522 4.68 -3.14 -25.85
CA ASN A 522 5.00 -4.29 -25.01
C ASN A 522 5.50 -3.91 -23.62
N ASN A 523 6.15 -2.74 -23.47
CA ASN A 523 6.61 -2.30 -22.15
C ASN A 523 5.44 -2.01 -21.18
N ALA A 524 4.29 -1.57 -21.70
CA ALA A 524 3.08 -1.33 -20.91
C ALA A 524 2.15 -2.55 -20.86
N LEU A 525 2.22 -3.46 -21.84
CA LEU A 525 1.41 -4.67 -21.85
C LEU A 525 1.87 -5.74 -20.85
N TYR A 526 3.11 -5.65 -20.34
CA TYR A 526 3.61 -6.46 -19.23
C TYR A 526 3.70 -5.60 -17.97
N GLY A 527 3.26 -6.09 -16.81
CA GLY A 527 3.20 -5.32 -15.56
C GLY A 527 1.77 -5.07 -15.09
N ASP A 528 1.46 -3.84 -14.64
CA ASP A 528 0.10 -3.40 -14.26
C ASP A 528 -0.75 -2.90 -15.45
N GLY A 529 -0.30 -3.14 -16.69
CA GLY A 529 -1.10 -3.12 -17.92
C GLY A 529 -1.21 -1.76 -18.62
N LEU A 530 -1.68 -1.80 -19.87
CA LEU A 530 -2.08 -0.60 -20.65
C LEU A 530 -3.59 -0.39 -20.48
N ASP A 531 -4.04 0.81 -20.15
CA ASP A 531 -5.46 1.17 -20.06
C ASP A 531 -5.81 2.21 -21.13
N THR A 532 -6.90 2.01 -21.86
CA THR A 532 -7.31 2.89 -22.96
C THR A 532 -8.75 3.32 -22.84
N GLU A 533 -9.03 4.59 -23.11
CA GLU A 533 -10.37 5.15 -23.10
C GLU A 533 -10.72 5.82 -24.42
N GLY A 534 -11.89 5.44 -24.96
CA GLY A 534 -12.49 5.99 -26.17
C GLY A 534 -13.12 7.38 -26.00
N THR A 535 -13.95 7.73 -26.97
CA THR A 535 -14.75 8.95 -27.08
C THR A 535 -16.21 8.67 -26.67
N ASP A 536 -17.08 9.67 -26.70
CA ASP A 536 -18.53 9.46 -26.52
C ASP A 536 -19.24 9.06 -27.85
N GLY A 537 -18.52 8.40 -28.77
CA GLY A 537 -19.03 8.00 -30.09
C GLY A 537 -18.64 6.57 -30.44
N ASP A 538 -19.23 6.02 -31.52
CA ASP A 538 -19.09 4.60 -31.92
C ASP A 538 -17.63 4.17 -32.21
N ASP A 539 -16.91 3.71 -31.19
CA ASP A 539 -15.49 3.38 -31.27
C ASP A 539 -15.24 1.93 -31.67
N THR A 540 -14.01 1.64 -32.09
CA THR A 540 -13.59 0.28 -32.42
C THR A 540 -12.24 -0.06 -31.82
N PHE A 541 -12.17 -1.13 -31.05
CA PHE A 541 -10.94 -1.64 -30.46
C PHE A 541 -10.51 -2.93 -31.18
N ASN A 542 -9.42 -2.88 -31.93
CA ASN A 542 -8.80 -4.05 -32.56
C ASN A 542 -7.55 -4.45 -31.75
N VAL A 543 -7.65 -5.51 -30.96
CA VAL A 543 -6.62 -5.90 -29.99
C VAL A 543 -6.14 -7.32 -30.24
N THR A 544 -4.83 -7.51 -30.36
CA THR A 544 -4.17 -8.83 -30.43
C THR A 544 -3.05 -8.93 -29.39
N LEU A 545 -3.22 -9.80 -28.38
CA LEU A 545 -2.26 -9.95 -27.28
C LEU A 545 -1.57 -11.32 -27.24
N ALA A 546 -0.29 -11.35 -26.90
CA ALA A 546 0.46 -12.57 -26.60
C ALA A 546 0.22 -13.05 -25.16
N ALA A 547 0.59 -14.31 -24.87
CA ALA A 547 0.51 -14.85 -23.51
C ALA A 547 1.31 -14.00 -22.51
N GLY A 548 0.71 -13.70 -21.36
CA GLY A 548 1.30 -12.86 -20.30
C GLY A 548 1.12 -11.35 -20.52
N GLN A 549 0.65 -10.92 -21.69
CA GLN A 549 0.27 -9.53 -21.94
C GLN A 549 -1.16 -9.27 -21.46
N TRP A 550 -1.42 -8.06 -20.96
CA TRP A 550 -2.77 -7.64 -20.67
C TRP A 550 -3.02 -6.14 -20.86
N MET A 551 -4.28 -5.78 -21.09
CA MET A 551 -4.74 -4.39 -21.18
C MET A 551 -6.18 -4.22 -20.69
N SER A 552 -6.58 -2.99 -20.42
CA SER A 552 -7.93 -2.56 -20.05
C SER A 552 -8.48 -1.58 -21.10
N MET A 553 -9.78 -1.63 -21.36
CA MET A 553 -10.46 -0.80 -22.35
C MET A 553 -11.76 -0.23 -21.80
N HIS A 554 -12.02 1.03 -22.14
CA HIS A 554 -13.22 1.79 -21.82
C HIS A 554 -13.83 2.32 -23.12
N GLY A 555 -15.07 1.94 -23.41
CA GLY A 555 -15.84 2.45 -24.55
C GLY A 555 -16.36 3.86 -24.34
N ARG A 556 -17.10 4.07 -23.23
CA ARG A 556 -17.91 5.25 -22.87
C ARG A 556 -19.28 5.21 -23.56
N ASP A 557 -19.83 6.34 -24.01
CA ASP A 557 -21.11 6.38 -24.75
C ASP A 557 -20.87 5.99 -26.22
N GLY A 558 -21.90 5.56 -26.94
CA GLY A 558 -21.81 5.17 -28.34
C GLY A 558 -21.78 3.66 -28.58
N VAL A 559 -22.04 3.24 -29.84
CA VAL A 559 -22.13 1.81 -30.18
C VAL A 559 -20.75 1.25 -30.50
N ASP A 560 -20.07 0.76 -29.48
CA ASP A 560 -18.69 0.30 -29.59
C ASP A 560 -18.54 -1.14 -30.10
N THR A 561 -17.36 -1.41 -30.67
CA THR A 561 -16.97 -2.75 -31.13
C THR A 561 -15.62 -3.18 -30.56
N TYR A 562 -15.59 -4.31 -29.85
CA TYR A 562 -14.39 -4.89 -29.25
C TYR A 562 -13.94 -6.15 -30.00
N ASN A 563 -12.93 -6.03 -30.88
CA ASN A 563 -12.33 -7.14 -31.62
C ASN A 563 -11.07 -7.65 -30.90
N ILE A 564 -11.19 -8.77 -30.19
CA ILE A 564 -10.14 -9.30 -29.31
C ILE A 564 -9.60 -10.62 -29.86
N ALA A 565 -8.28 -10.70 -30.03
CA ALA A 565 -7.58 -11.89 -30.51
C ALA A 565 -6.30 -12.17 -29.70
N GLY A 566 -5.76 -13.38 -29.89
CA GLY A 566 -4.55 -13.83 -29.22
C GLY A 566 -4.82 -14.59 -27.93
N SER A 567 -3.82 -14.66 -27.05
CA SER A 567 -3.85 -15.44 -25.81
C SER A 567 -3.51 -14.62 -24.56
N GLY A 568 -3.44 -13.30 -24.69
CA GLY A 568 -3.32 -12.39 -23.55
C GLY A 568 -4.66 -12.13 -22.88
N SER A 569 -4.66 -11.30 -21.85
CA SER A 569 -5.84 -10.99 -21.03
C SER A 569 -6.37 -9.59 -21.34
N VAL A 570 -7.68 -9.44 -21.46
CA VAL A 570 -8.33 -8.15 -21.69
C VAL A 570 -9.34 -7.89 -20.59
N ARG A 571 -9.34 -6.67 -20.06
CA ARG A 571 -10.38 -6.15 -19.17
C ARG A 571 -11.29 -5.18 -19.91
N LEU A 572 -12.60 -5.30 -19.72
CA LEU A 572 -13.57 -4.25 -20.05
C LEU A 572 -13.98 -3.51 -18.78
N ASN A 573 -14.08 -2.18 -18.86
CA ASN A 573 -14.18 -1.31 -17.69
C ASN A 573 -15.31 -0.30 -17.86
N PHE A 574 -16.32 -0.39 -16.98
CA PHE A 574 -17.57 0.36 -17.07
C PHE A 574 -17.74 1.40 -15.96
N ARG A 575 -16.65 1.80 -15.29
CA ARG A 575 -16.69 2.74 -14.14
C ARG A 575 -17.40 4.07 -14.41
N GLY A 576 -17.46 4.50 -15.66
CA GLY A 576 -18.11 5.75 -16.07
C GLY A 576 -19.63 5.64 -16.29
N GLY A 577 -20.18 4.42 -16.40
CA GLY A 577 -21.58 4.17 -16.74
C GLY A 577 -22.53 4.22 -15.54
N ASN A 578 -23.84 4.20 -15.82
CA ASN A 578 -24.90 4.13 -14.80
C ASN A 578 -25.52 2.72 -14.69
N GLY A 579 -24.68 1.69 -14.57
CA GLY A 579 -25.09 0.28 -14.46
C GLY A 579 -24.94 -0.45 -15.79
N ALA A 580 -23.95 -1.34 -15.88
CA ALA A 580 -23.64 -2.10 -17.08
C ALA A 580 -24.33 -3.48 -17.07
N ASP A 581 -24.90 -3.90 -18.20
CA ASP A 581 -25.46 -5.22 -18.49
C ASP A 581 -24.58 -5.91 -19.55
N VAL A 582 -23.77 -6.89 -19.14
CA VAL A 582 -22.81 -7.60 -19.99
C VAL A 582 -23.13 -9.10 -20.00
N ASP A 583 -23.17 -9.69 -21.19
CA ASP A 583 -23.30 -11.13 -21.39
C ASP A 583 -22.14 -11.66 -22.27
N LEU A 584 -21.10 -12.17 -21.60
CA LEU A 584 -19.94 -12.76 -22.25
C LEU A 584 -20.26 -14.11 -22.92
N SER A 585 -21.33 -14.80 -22.49
CA SER A 585 -21.75 -16.07 -23.10
C SER A 585 -22.28 -15.88 -24.52
N SER A 586 -22.89 -14.73 -24.80
CA SER A 586 -23.39 -14.33 -26.12
C SER A 586 -22.47 -13.34 -26.85
N GLY A 587 -21.47 -12.79 -26.16
CA GLY A 587 -20.51 -11.84 -26.71
C GLY A 587 -21.09 -10.45 -26.94
N THR A 588 -21.96 -10.00 -26.04
CA THR A 588 -22.64 -8.71 -26.12
C THR A 588 -22.53 -7.93 -24.83
N VAL A 589 -22.47 -6.61 -24.94
CA VAL A 589 -22.82 -5.71 -23.85
C VAL A 589 -24.19 -5.15 -24.21
N ASN A 590 -25.20 -5.43 -23.40
CA ASN A 590 -26.58 -5.02 -23.65
C ASN A 590 -26.83 -3.56 -23.26
N ASP A 591 -26.05 -3.06 -22.31
CA ASP A 591 -25.98 -1.67 -21.85
C ASP A 591 -24.63 -1.48 -21.15
N ASP A 592 -23.79 -0.54 -21.57
CA ASP A 592 -22.56 -0.17 -20.87
C ASP A 592 -22.77 0.89 -19.77
N GLY A 593 -24.04 1.26 -19.54
CA GLY A 593 -24.46 2.31 -18.63
C GLY A 593 -24.79 3.64 -19.32
N PHE A 594 -24.73 3.69 -20.66
CA PHE A 594 -25.13 4.84 -21.49
C PHE A 594 -26.36 4.56 -22.38
N GLY A 595 -26.88 3.33 -22.39
CA GLY A 595 -28.14 2.95 -23.04
C GLY A 595 -28.01 2.45 -24.48
N ASN A 596 -26.82 2.00 -24.86
CA ASN A 596 -26.47 1.43 -26.17
C ASN A 596 -26.17 -0.08 -26.05
N VAL A 597 -25.98 -0.77 -27.19
CA VAL A 597 -25.66 -2.20 -27.23
C VAL A 597 -24.37 -2.38 -28.02
N GLU A 598 -23.35 -2.97 -27.41
CA GLU A 598 -22.01 -3.12 -27.97
C GLU A 598 -21.76 -4.58 -28.37
N VAL A 599 -20.73 -4.80 -29.19
CA VAL A 599 -20.36 -6.12 -29.69
C VAL A 599 -18.97 -6.54 -29.22
N ILE A 600 -18.86 -7.75 -28.67
CA ILE A 600 -17.60 -8.38 -28.29
C ILE A 600 -17.29 -9.52 -29.28
N ASN A 601 -16.22 -9.36 -30.06
CA ASN A 601 -15.68 -10.37 -30.96
C ASN A 601 -14.38 -10.93 -30.38
N GLY A 602 -14.47 -11.83 -29.40
CA GLY A 602 -13.32 -12.48 -28.79
C GLY A 602 -13.60 -12.91 -27.35
N THR A 603 -12.54 -13.09 -26.57
CA THR A 603 -12.60 -13.50 -25.15
C THR A 603 -12.19 -12.35 -24.25
N VAL A 604 -13.00 -12.05 -23.25
CA VAL A 604 -12.68 -11.10 -22.18
C VAL A 604 -12.26 -11.90 -20.95
N TRP A 605 -11.22 -11.44 -20.25
CA TRP A 605 -10.74 -12.10 -19.05
C TRP A 605 -11.30 -11.45 -17.77
N GLU A 606 -11.49 -10.13 -17.75
CA GLU A 606 -11.99 -9.45 -16.57
C GLU A 606 -13.04 -8.38 -16.90
N LEU A 607 -14.10 -8.33 -16.09
CA LEU A 607 -15.06 -7.23 -16.11
C LEU A 607 -14.91 -6.38 -14.85
N ARG A 608 -15.02 -5.06 -15.03
CA ARG A 608 -15.08 -4.10 -13.93
C ARG A 608 -16.34 -3.25 -14.05
N GLY A 609 -17.18 -3.33 -13.03
CA GLY A 609 -18.45 -2.62 -12.93
C GLY A 609 -18.36 -1.14 -12.62
N SER A 610 -19.54 -0.54 -12.55
CA SER A 610 -19.80 0.85 -12.23
C SER A 610 -20.11 1.03 -10.74
N ASN A 611 -20.47 2.25 -10.33
CA ASN A 611 -20.97 2.49 -8.97
C ASN A 611 -22.50 2.30 -8.82
N ALA A 612 -23.18 1.92 -9.91
CA ALA A 612 -24.60 1.64 -9.97
C ALA A 612 -24.84 0.13 -10.12
N ASP A 613 -26.10 -0.30 -10.09
CA ASP A 613 -26.47 -1.72 -10.19
C ASP A 613 -26.07 -2.28 -11.57
N ASP A 614 -25.08 -3.16 -11.61
CA ASP A 614 -24.61 -3.86 -12.81
C ASP A 614 -25.22 -5.28 -12.92
N THR A 615 -25.22 -5.85 -14.12
CA THR A 615 -25.64 -7.23 -14.42
C THR A 615 -24.60 -7.90 -15.31
N PHE A 616 -23.91 -8.93 -14.82
CA PHE A 616 -22.89 -9.66 -15.56
C PHE A 616 -23.22 -11.14 -15.69
N THR A 617 -23.07 -11.66 -16.91
CA THR A 617 -23.10 -13.09 -17.21
C THR A 617 -21.76 -13.48 -17.84
N GLY A 618 -21.02 -14.37 -17.19
CA GLY A 618 -19.76 -14.93 -17.68
C GLY A 618 -19.97 -15.99 -18.76
N SER A 619 -18.88 -16.59 -19.22
CA SER A 619 -18.85 -17.47 -20.37
C SER A 619 -18.58 -18.92 -19.99
N ALA A 620 -17.75 -19.63 -20.78
CA ALA A 620 -17.25 -20.96 -20.45
C ALA A 620 -15.73 -20.96 -20.14
N ASN A 621 -15.11 -19.78 -20.10
CA ASN A 621 -13.70 -19.63 -19.73
C ASN A 621 -13.61 -19.16 -18.28
N ASN A 622 -12.38 -19.01 -17.78
CA ASN A 622 -12.15 -18.56 -16.42
C ASN A 622 -12.02 -17.03 -16.42
N GLU A 623 -13.07 -16.36 -15.97
CA GLU A 623 -13.15 -14.91 -15.90
C GLU A 623 -12.90 -14.38 -14.48
N SER A 624 -12.68 -13.07 -14.40
CA SER A 624 -12.51 -12.31 -13.16
C SER A 624 -13.51 -11.15 -13.14
N PHE A 625 -14.06 -10.85 -11.98
CA PHE A 625 -15.10 -9.84 -11.82
C PHE A 625 -14.76 -8.90 -10.67
N ILE A 626 -14.81 -7.61 -10.94
CA ILE A 626 -14.71 -6.55 -9.94
C ILE A 626 -16.05 -5.83 -9.90
N LEU A 627 -16.79 -6.09 -8.82
CA LEU A 627 -18.01 -5.36 -8.47
C LEU A 627 -17.63 -4.20 -7.55
N GLU A 628 -18.19 -3.01 -7.76
CA GLU A 628 -17.86 -1.80 -7.00
C GLU A 628 -19.03 -1.36 -6.11
N GLY A 629 -19.78 -0.32 -6.54
CA GLY A 629 -20.98 0.14 -5.85
C GLY A 629 -22.22 -0.69 -6.23
N GLY A 630 -23.42 -0.17 -6.01
CA GLY A 630 -24.65 -0.80 -6.49
C GLY A 630 -25.07 -2.11 -5.79
N ASN A 631 -26.17 -2.70 -6.26
CA ASN A 631 -26.60 -4.06 -5.91
C ASN A 631 -26.59 -4.92 -7.18
N ASP A 632 -25.40 -5.42 -7.50
CA ASP A 632 -25.17 -6.08 -8.78
C ASP A 632 -25.73 -7.51 -8.84
N VAL A 633 -25.94 -7.99 -10.06
CA VAL A 633 -26.24 -9.40 -10.35
C VAL A 633 -25.10 -9.98 -11.16
N LEU A 634 -24.44 -11.02 -10.64
CA LEU A 634 -23.33 -11.70 -11.32
C LEU A 634 -23.65 -13.19 -11.42
N ASP A 635 -23.57 -13.73 -12.63
CA ASP A 635 -23.48 -15.16 -12.89
C ASP A 635 -22.14 -15.42 -13.58
N GLY A 636 -21.19 -16.07 -12.94
CA GLY A 636 -19.87 -16.34 -13.53
C GLY A 636 -19.92 -17.33 -14.71
N GLY A 637 -21.00 -18.11 -14.84
CA GLY A 637 -21.20 -19.02 -15.96
C GLY A 637 -20.58 -20.39 -15.71
N LEU A 638 -19.88 -20.94 -16.71
CA LEU A 638 -19.08 -22.15 -16.56
C LEU A 638 -17.61 -21.73 -16.51
N GLY A 639 -16.79 -22.41 -15.73
CA GLY A 639 -15.38 -22.06 -15.65
C GLY A 639 -14.87 -22.25 -14.23
N PHE A 640 -13.75 -21.59 -13.94
CA PHE A 640 -13.30 -21.36 -12.59
C PHE A 640 -13.16 -19.85 -12.42
N ASP A 641 -14.25 -19.24 -11.96
CA ASP A 641 -14.49 -17.80 -12.05
C ASP A 641 -14.17 -17.10 -10.75
N ARG A 642 -13.56 -15.91 -10.86
CA ARG A 642 -13.07 -15.15 -9.72
C ARG A 642 -13.90 -13.91 -9.45
N LEU A 643 -14.41 -13.77 -8.23
CA LEU A 643 -14.92 -12.52 -7.68
C LEU A 643 -13.90 -11.93 -6.72
N ARG A 644 -13.55 -10.65 -6.88
CA ARG A 644 -12.49 -10.02 -6.08
C ARG A 644 -12.89 -8.66 -5.52
N PHE A 645 -12.53 -8.46 -4.25
CA PHE A 645 -12.83 -7.27 -3.45
C PHE A 645 -11.56 -6.51 -3.01
N ASP A 646 -10.40 -6.85 -3.59
CA ASP A 646 -9.09 -6.30 -3.25
C ASP A 646 -8.81 -4.90 -3.82
N ARG A 647 -9.81 -4.01 -3.76
CA ARG A 647 -9.73 -2.64 -4.30
C ARG A 647 -9.74 -1.58 -3.20
N SER A 648 -9.00 -0.50 -3.46
CA SER A 648 -9.07 0.72 -2.64
C SER A 648 -10.51 1.24 -2.58
N GLY A 649 -11.00 1.51 -1.38
CA GLY A 649 -12.38 1.97 -1.14
C GLY A 649 -13.31 0.88 -0.60
N MET A 650 -12.93 -0.39 -0.67
CA MET A 650 -13.69 -1.50 -0.07
C MET A 650 -13.53 -1.53 1.46
N SER A 651 -14.60 -1.89 2.16
CA SER A 651 -14.57 -2.34 3.56
C SER A 651 -14.66 -3.86 3.63
N ALA A 652 -14.56 -4.43 4.84
CA ALA A 652 -14.89 -5.83 5.12
C ALA A 652 -16.15 -6.31 4.36
N VAL A 653 -16.08 -7.53 3.83
CA VAL A 653 -17.15 -8.17 3.05
C VAL A 653 -17.64 -9.45 3.72
N VAL A 654 -18.92 -9.75 3.49
CA VAL A 654 -19.52 -11.04 3.80
C VAL A 654 -19.99 -11.67 2.50
N VAL A 655 -19.37 -12.78 2.11
CA VAL A 655 -19.63 -13.51 0.87
C VAL A 655 -20.15 -14.91 1.21
N ASN A 656 -21.22 -15.33 0.56
CA ASN A 656 -21.77 -16.66 0.72
C ASN A 656 -22.17 -17.22 -0.65
N LEU A 657 -21.35 -18.11 -1.20
CA LEU A 657 -21.54 -18.71 -2.52
C LEU A 657 -22.73 -19.66 -2.53
N LEU A 658 -22.99 -20.38 -1.43
CA LEU A 658 -24.16 -21.25 -1.29
C LEU A 658 -25.50 -20.48 -1.30
N ALA A 659 -25.54 -19.33 -0.63
CA ALA A 659 -26.70 -18.44 -0.59
C ALA A 659 -26.79 -17.54 -1.83
N GLY A 660 -25.69 -17.41 -2.58
CA GLY A 660 -25.58 -16.57 -3.75
C GLY A 660 -25.58 -15.07 -3.43
N THR A 661 -24.89 -14.65 -2.37
CA THR A 661 -24.89 -13.25 -1.92
C THR A 661 -23.50 -12.74 -1.55
N ALA A 662 -23.19 -11.49 -1.86
CA ALA A 662 -22.03 -10.77 -1.31
C ALA A 662 -22.45 -9.37 -0.82
N THR A 663 -22.04 -9.00 0.40
CA THR A 663 -22.42 -7.72 1.03
C THR A 663 -21.21 -7.01 1.61
N GLY A 664 -21.26 -5.68 1.65
CA GLY A 664 -20.14 -4.85 2.11
C GLY A 664 -20.37 -3.37 1.82
N SER A 665 -19.29 -2.60 1.73
CA SER A 665 -19.36 -1.21 1.29
C SER A 665 -18.18 -0.80 0.42
N PHE A 666 -18.44 0.07 -0.55
CA PHE A 666 -17.45 0.72 -1.42
C PHE A 666 -17.56 2.24 -1.30
N ASN A 667 -16.45 2.91 -0.97
CA ASN A 667 -16.38 4.37 -0.74
C ASN A 667 -17.47 4.88 0.23
N GLY A 668 -17.83 4.08 1.24
CA GLY A 668 -18.84 4.40 2.25
C GLY A 668 -20.29 4.12 1.85
N SER A 669 -20.56 3.62 0.64
CA SER A 669 -21.88 3.19 0.19
C SER A 669 -22.03 1.69 0.33
N SER A 670 -23.09 1.21 0.98
CA SER A 670 -23.35 -0.24 1.14
C SER A 670 -23.83 -0.87 -0.17
N PHE A 671 -23.40 -2.10 -0.43
CA PHE A 671 -23.86 -2.94 -1.53
C PHE A 671 -24.40 -4.29 -1.02
N SER A 672 -25.18 -4.94 -1.88
CA SER A 672 -25.67 -6.32 -1.69
C SER A 672 -25.82 -7.00 -3.05
N HIS A 673 -24.75 -7.65 -3.52
CA HIS A 673 -24.73 -8.35 -4.79
C HIS A 673 -25.41 -9.72 -4.70
N SER A 674 -26.06 -10.12 -5.80
CA SER A 674 -26.54 -11.48 -6.05
C SER A 674 -25.51 -12.17 -6.94
N ILE A 675 -24.94 -13.29 -6.48
CA ILE A 675 -23.83 -13.97 -7.16
C ILE A 675 -24.14 -15.46 -7.39
N THR A 676 -23.75 -16.01 -8.55
CA THR A 676 -23.78 -17.44 -8.86
C THR A 676 -22.60 -17.83 -9.75
N GLY A 677 -22.25 -19.12 -9.82
CA GLY A 677 -21.18 -19.61 -10.71
C GLY A 677 -19.81 -19.00 -10.42
N ILE A 678 -19.47 -18.84 -9.14
CA ILE A 678 -18.18 -18.32 -8.69
C ILE A 678 -17.53 -19.41 -7.83
N GLU A 679 -16.26 -19.68 -8.09
CA GLU A 679 -15.47 -20.67 -7.35
C GLU A 679 -14.27 -20.04 -6.65
N TRP A 680 -13.81 -18.86 -7.10
CA TRP A 680 -12.70 -18.14 -6.47
C TRP A 680 -13.16 -16.82 -5.88
N VAL A 681 -13.08 -16.67 -4.57
CA VAL A 681 -13.32 -15.39 -3.89
C VAL A 681 -12.02 -14.85 -3.34
N ARG A 682 -11.76 -13.57 -3.61
CA ARG A 682 -10.69 -12.81 -2.96
C ARG A 682 -11.28 -11.67 -2.15
N GLY A 683 -11.05 -11.71 -0.84
CA GLY A 683 -11.41 -10.69 0.13
C GLY A 683 -10.61 -9.39 0.01
N THR A 684 -10.74 -8.60 1.06
CA THR A 684 -10.24 -7.25 1.24
C THR A 684 -8.96 -7.23 2.07
N GLY A 685 -8.67 -6.14 2.78
CA GLY A 685 -7.62 -6.09 3.79
C GLY A 685 -8.21 -5.85 5.19
N PHE A 686 -9.47 -6.25 5.38
CA PHE A 686 -10.23 -6.14 6.61
C PHE A 686 -10.85 -7.51 6.94
N ALA A 687 -11.37 -7.65 8.16
CA ALA A 687 -12.00 -8.89 8.64
C ALA A 687 -13.19 -9.32 7.77
N ASP A 688 -12.97 -10.30 6.89
CA ASP A 688 -13.95 -10.81 5.96
C ASP A 688 -14.57 -12.13 6.44
N GLU A 689 -15.81 -12.40 6.02
CA GLU A 689 -16.47 -13.69 6.23
C GLU A 689 -16.83 -14.27 4.86
N ILE A 690 -16.19 -15.38 4.47
CA ILE A 690 -16.34 -15.98 3.14
C ILE A 690 -16.77 -17.43 3.30
N THR A 691 -17.97 -17.75 2.82
CA THR A 691 -18.52 -19.11 2.76
C THR A 691 -18.58 -19.58 1.31
N GLY A 692 -17.99 -20.74 1.06
CA GLY A 692 -18.02 -21.49 -0.18
C GLY A 692 -19.37 -22.13 -0.48
N ASN A 693 -19.35 -23.16 -1.33
CA ASN A 693 -20.49 -23.98 -1.71
C ASN A 693 -20.08 -25.47 -1.70
N ASN A 694 -20.75 -26.33 -2.47
CA ASN A 694 -20.44 -27.77 -2.47
C ASN A 694 -19.52 -28.18 -3.64
N ASP A 695 -18.92 -27.21 -4.32
CA ASP A 695 -17.94 -27.39 -5.39
C ASP A 695 -16.57 -26.94 -4.87
N GLY A 696 -15.47 -27.42 -5.48
CA GLY A 696 -14.13 -26.98 -5.06
C GLY A 696 -13.92 -25.48 -5.28
N ASN A 697 -13.64 -24.77 -4.19
CA ASN A 697 -13.52 -23.32 -4.10
C ASN A 697 -12.11 -22.89 -3.73
N ARG A 698 -11.76 -21.65 -4.08
CA ARG A 698 -10.54 -20.97 -3.63
C ARG A 698 -10.91 -19.69 -2.90
N LEU A 699 -10.66 -19.64 -1.60
CA LEU A 699 -11.06 -18.54 -0.73
C LEU A 699 -9.81 -17.85 -0.17
N GLU A 700 -9.61 -16.58 -0.48
CA GLU A 700 -8.48 -15.78 -0.01
C GLU A 700 -8.98 -14.63 0.89
N GLY A 701 -8.75 -14.69 2.20
CA GLY A 701 -9.12 -13.60 3.13
C GLY A 701 -8.19 -12.38 3.03
N ARG A 702 -6.89 -12.65 2.86
CA ARG A 702 -5.79 -11.68 2.87
C ARG A 702 -5.56 -11.08 4.26
N GLY A 703 -5.88 -9.80 4.46
CA GLY A 703 -5.52 -9.11 5.70
C GLY A 703 -6.74 -8.83 6.56
N GLY A 704 -6.58 -8.81 7.87
CA GLY A 704 -7.69 -8.73 8.81
C GLY A 704 -8.02 -10.09 9.41
N ASN A 705 -8.90 -10.09 10.42
CA ASN A 705 -9.29 -11.34 11.06
C ASN A 705 -10.38 -12.01 10.22
N ASP A 706 -10.00 -12.96 9.39
CA ASP A 706 -10.88 -13.55 8.39
C ASP A 706 -11.49 -14.86 8.87
N THR A 707 -12.71 -15.17 8.40
CA THR A 707 -13.36 -16.45 8.62
C THR A 707 -13.75 -17.06 7.27
N LEU A 708 -13.20 -18.23 6.96
CA LEU A 708 -13.37 -18.92 5.69
C LEU A 708 -14.01 -20.30 5.93
N TYR A 709 -15.05 -20.63 5.16
CA TYR A 709 -15.70 -21.94 5.18
C TYR A 709 -15.73 -22.50 3.75
N GLY A 710 -15.11 -23.65 3.47
CA GLY A 710 -15.16 -24.33 2.17
C GLY A 710 -16.52 -25.02 1.94
N LEU A 711 -16.97 -25.77 2.95
CA LEU A 711 -18.18 -26.61 3.01
C LEU A 711 -18.04 -27.96 2.33
N GLY A 712 -18.00 -28.04 1.01
CA GLY A 712 -17.86 -29.32 0.33
C GLY A 712 -17.19 -29.20 -1.03
N GLY A 713 -16.55 -30.27 -1.48
CA GLY A 713 -15.61 -30.19 -2.60
C GLY A 713 -14.19 -29.99 -2.09
N ASN A 714 -13.20 -30.10 -2.98
CA ASN A 714 -11.80 -29.92 -2.59
C ASN A 714 -11.45 -28.43 -2.66
N ASP A 715 -11.34 -27.81 -1.50
CA ASP A 715 -11.21 -26.38 -1.33
C ASP A 715 -9.77 -25.95 -1.07
N THR A 716 -9.47 -24.68 -1.32
CA THR A 716 -8.21 -24.04 -0.95
C THR A 716 -8.50 -22.74 -0.21
N LEU A 717 -8.19 -22.69 1.08
CA LEU A 717 -8.46 -21.57 1.96
C LEU A 717 -7.13 -20.94 2.38
N THR A 718 -7.03 -19.60 2.32
CA THR A 718 -5.80 -18.90 2.67
C THR A 718 -6.05 -17.56 3.37
N THR A 719 -5.40 -17.37 4.52
CA THR A 719 -5.24 -16.08 5.22
C THR A 719 -3.79 -15.57 5.09
N ARG A 720 -3.52 -14.31 5.42
CA ARG A 720 -2.17 -13.71 5.27
C ARG A 720 -1.77 -12.73 6.37
N ASP A 721 -2.72 -12.02 6.98
CA ASP A 721 -2.46 -11.22 8.17
C ASP A 721 -3.67 -11.21 9.11
N GLY A 722 -3.47 -11.55 10.38
CA GLY A 722 -4.50 -11.43 11.41
C GLY A 722 -5.02 -12.80 11.82
N TRP A 723 -5.93 -12.85 12.80
CA TRP A 723 -6.45 -14.14 13.25
C TRP A 723 -7.40 -14.75 12.21
N GLY A 724 -6.96 -15.81 11.55
CA GLY A 724 -7.69 -16.65 10.63
C GLY A 724 -8.47 -17.78 11.29
N VAL A 725 -9.69 -17.99 10.80
CA VAL A 725 -10.52 -19.17 11.12
C VAL A 725 -10.90 -19.86 9.82
N LEU A 726 -10.34 -21.05 9.57
CA LEU A 726 -10.50 -21.78 8.32
C LEU A 726 -11.18 -23.13 8.60
N TYR A 727 -12.28 -23.41 7.89
CA TYR A 727 -12.95 -24.70 7.90
C TYR A 727 -13.03 -25.24 6.47
N GLY A 728 -12.39 -26.37 6.18
CA GLY A 728 -12.44 -27.06 4.89
C GLY A 728 -13.84 -27.60 4.62
N GLY A 729 -14.25 -28.64 5.34
CA GLY A 729 -15.55 -29.27 5.19
C GLY A 729 -15.43 -30.69 4.65
N ASP A 730 -16.30 -31.08 3.71
CA ASP A 730 -16.24 -32.38 3.04
C ASP A 730 -15.36 -32.28 1.78
N GLY A 731 -14.20 -32.90 1.71
CA GLY A 731 -13.32 -32.87 0.54
C GLY A 731 -11.86 -33.03 0.96
N ASP A 732 -10.95 -33.19 -0.02
CA ASP A 732 -9.52 -33.11 0.28
C ASP A 732 -9.11 -31.63 0.17
N ASP A 733 -9.01 -30.94 1.30
CA ASP A 733 -8.86 -29.49 1.40
C ASP A 733 -7.43 -29.05 1.69
N VAL A 734 -7.10 -27.83 1.27
CA VAL A 734 -5.81 -27.19 1.57
C VAL A 734 -6.04 -25.90 2.33
N LEU A 735 -5.64 -25.86 3.59
CA LEU A 735 -5.78 -24.72 4.48
C LEU A 735 -4.38 -24.16 4.79
N THR A 736 -4.18 -22.87 4.54
CA THR A 736 -2.91 -22.19 4.82
C THR A 736 -3.13 -20.89 5.57
N ALA A 737 -2.46 -20.74 6.69
CA ALA A 737 -2.56 -19.60 7.60
C ALA A 737 -1.27 -18.75 7.59
N ASP A 738 -1.08 -17.90 8.59
CA ASP A 738 0.01 -16.91 8.59
C ASP A 738 0.99 -17.01 9.77
N GLN A 739 1.21 -15.94 10.52
CA GLN A 739 2.16 -15.87 11.64
C GLN A 739 1.48 -15.46 12.95
N TRP A 740 0.15 -15.48 12.95
CA TRP A 740 -0.73 -15.15 14.06
C TRP A 740 -1.45 -16.43 14.52
N GLY A 741 -1.86 -16.47 15.79
CA GLY A 741 -2.59 -17.63 16.31
C GLY A 741 -3.90 -17.84 15.57
N ASP A 742 -4.02 -18.97 14.88
CA ASP A 742 -5.05 -19.34 13.90
C ASP A 742 -5.78 -20.63 14.28
N MET A 743 -6.96 -20.86 13.67
CA MET A 743 -7.74 -22.08 13.86
C MET A 743 -8.09 -22.71 12.52
N LEU A 744 -7.60 -23.93 12.29
CA LEU A 744 -7.77 -24.69 11.06
C LEU A 744 -8.51 -26.00 11.36
N ASN A 745 -9.53 -26.28 10.56
CA ASN A 745 -10.28 -27.54 10.62
C ASN A 745 -10.43 -28.11 9.22
N GLY A 746 -9.81 -29.25 8.94
CA GLY A 746 -9.89 -29.96 7.66
C GLY A 746 -11.32 -30.44 7.41
N GLY A 747 -11.78 -31.39 8.21
CA GLY A 747 -13.16 -31.86 8.18
C GLY A 747 -13.24 -33.33 7.79
N ALA A 748 -13.68 -33.62 6.57
CA ALA A 748 -13.78 -35.00 6.10
C ALA A 748 -13.11 -35.11 4.73
N GLY A 749 -12.01 -35.86 4.64
CA GLY A 749 -11.19 -36.05 3.45
C GLY A 749 -9.72 -36.04 3.83
N HIS A 750 -8.84 -36.07 2.85
CA HIS A 750 -7.40 -36.08 3.08
C HIS A 750 -6.86 -34.64 3.03
N ASP A 751 -6.85 -33.98 4.17
CA ASP A 751 -6.63 -32.54 4.26
C ASP A 751 -5.15 -32.19 4.46
N THR A 752 -4.76 -31.02 3.98
CA THR A 752 -3.44 -30.42 4.21
C THR A 752 -3.59 -29.10 4.93
N LEU A 753 -3.12 -29.05 6.18
CA LEU A 753 -3.19 -27.88 7.05
C LEU A 753 -1.78 -27.36 7.33
N ASP A 754 -1.55 -26.08 7.07
CA ASP A 754 -0.30 -25.37 7.37
C ASP A 754 -0.65 -24.07 8.12
N ALA A 755 -0.39 -24.02 9.42
CA ALA A 755 -0.73 -22.87 10.25
C ALA A 755 0.36 -21.78 10.26
N GLY A 756 1.58 -22.12 9.83
CA GLY A 756 2.68 -21.16 9.69
C GLY A 756 3.36 -20.83 11.02
N GLY A 757 2.83 -19.88 11.78
CA GLY A 757 3.30 -19.64 13.14
C GLY A 757 2.29 -18.82 13.92
N GLY A 758 2.50 -18.69 15.22
CA GLY A 758 1.41 -18.35 16.12
C GLY A 758 1.25 -19.48 17.14
N ASP A 759 0.35 -19.29 18.11
CA ASP A 759 -0.09 -20.43 18.93
C ASP A 759 -1.39 -20.91 18.28
N ASP A 760 -1.32 -22.01 17.53
CA ASP A 760 -2.35 -22.43 16.56
C ASP A 760 -3.17 -23.65 17.03
N GLU A 761 -4.38 -23.79 16.48
CA GLU A 761 -5.23 -24.97 16.71
C GLU A 761 -5.61 -25.62 15.37
N LEU A 762 -5.12 -26.84 15.14
CA LEU A 762 -5.33 -27.59 13.91
C LEU A 762 -6.08 -28.90 14.20
N TRP A 763 -7.08 -29.22 13.39
CA TRP A 763 -7.84 -30.47 13.46
C TRP A 763 -8.07 -31.06 12.07
N GLY A 764 -7.51 -32.25 11.79
CA GLY A 764 -7.73 -32.99 10.55
C GLY A 764 -9.16 -33.56 10.47
N MET A 765 -9.58 -34.19 11.56
CA MET A 765 -10.87 -34.86 11.79
C MET A 765 -11.00 -36.25 11.16
N ALA A 766 -11.30 -36.40 9.87
CA ALA A 766 -11.51 -37.72 9.29
C ALA A 766 -10.87 -37.84 7.91
N GLY A 767 -10.02 -38.83 7.72
CA GLY A 767 -9.20 -39.04 6.53
C GLY A 767 -7.72 -39.05 6.93
N ASP A 768 -6.85 -39.40 5.99
CA ASP A 768 -5.39 -39.37 6.23
C ASP A 768 -4.90 -37.92 6.00
N ASP A 769 -4.66 -37.18 7.07
CA ASP A 769 -4.38 -35.74 7.07
C ASP A 769 -2.89 -35.40 7.23
N SER A 770 -2.49 -34.25 6.71
CA SER A 770 -1.12 -33.71 6.84
C SER A 770 -1.17 -32.35 7.50
N MET A 771 -0.55 -32.21 8.67
CA MET A 771 -0.66 -31.03 9.52
C MET A 771 0.72 -30.50 9.92
N LEU A 772 0.92 -29.20 9.75
CA LEU A 772 2.10 -28.46 10.19
C LEU A 772 1.67 -27.30 11.10
N GLY A 773 2.03 -27.37 12.39
CA GLY A 773 1.82 -26.30 13.36
C GLY A 773 2.72 -25.10 13.06
N GLY A 774 4.03 -25.33 13.04
CA GLY A 774 5.02 -24.34 12.68
C GLY A 774 5.64 -23.68 13.90
N ALA A 775 5.63 -22.35 13.98
CA ALA A 775 6.31 -21.65 15.07
C ALA A 775 5.35 -21.14 16.16
N GLY A 776 5.36 -21.75 17.33
CA GLY A 776 4.65 -21.33 18.54
C GLY A 776 4.07 -22.54 19.27
N ASN A 777 3.21 -22.35 20.26
CA ASN A 777 2.71 -23.47 21.06
C ASN A 777 1.40 -23.99 20.46
N ASP A 778 1.51 -25.04 19.66
CA ASP A 778 0.43 -25.49 18.80
C ASP A 778 -0.32 -26.67 19.38
N ARG A 779 -1.59 -26.79 19.00
CA ARG A 779 -2.44 -27.93 19.33
C ARG A 779 -2.92 -28.60 18.04
N LEU A 780 -2.47 -29.83 17.82
CA LEU A 780 -2.80 -30.63 16.65
C LEU A 780 -3.63 -31.85 17.04
N GLY A 781 -4.62 -32.20 16.23
CA GLY A 781 -5.31 -33.48 16.32
C GLY A 781 -5.67 -34.06 14.97
N GLY A 782 -5.22 -35.29 14.71
CA GLY A 782 -5.44 -36.04 13.47
C GLY A 782 -6.90 -36.48 13.36
N GLY A 783 -7.32 -37.40 14.23
CA GLY A 783 -8.71 -37.87 14.29
C GLY A 783 -8.84 -39.31 13.82
N ASP A 784 -9.68 -39.58 12.82
CA ASP A 784 -9.80 -40.91 12.22
C ASP A 784 -8.98 -40.97 10.91
N GLY A 785 -7.92 -41.76 10.82
CA GLY A 785 -7.08 -41.84 9.62
C GLY A 785 -5.63 -42.15 9.94
N ASN A 786 -4.76 -42.23 8.94
CA ASN A 786 -3.31 -42.32 9.17
C ASN A 786 -2.72 -40.93 8.97
N ASP A 787 -2.59 -40.19 10.04
CA ASP A 787 -2.31 -38.77 10.02
C ASP A 787 -0.81 -38.49 10.17
N THR A 788 -0.36 -37.36 9.65
CA THR A 788 1.00 -36.84 9.86
C THR A 788 0.92 -35.49 10.52
N LEU A 789 1.37 -35.40 11.78
CA LEU A 789 1.32 -34.20 12.61
C LEU A 789 2.74 -33.74 12.93
N ILE A 790 3.07 -32.49 12.62
CA ILE A 790 4.37 -31.88 12.88
C ILE A 790 4.18 -30.59 13.67
N GLY A 791 4.70 -30.53 14.89
CA GLY A 791 4.72 -29.32 15.75
C GLY A 791 5.69 -28.26 15.23
N ASP A 792 6.94 -28.66 14.97
CA ASP A 792 8.07 -27.83 14.53
C ASP A 792 8.75 -27.09 15.69
N THR A 793 8.44 -25.83 16.02
CA THR A 793 9.12 -25.15 17.14
C THR A 793 8.12 -24.62 18.16
N GLY A 794 8.27 -24.97 19.43
CA GLY A 794 7.40 -24.43 20.47
C GLY A 794 7.22 -25.34 21.67
N LEU A 795 6.01 -25.36 22.22
CA LEU A 795 5.59 -26.37 23.19
C LEU A 795 4.29 -26.92 22.64
N ASP A 796 4.40 -28.01 21.92
CA ASP A 796 3.33 -28.51 21.09
C ASP A 796 2.58 -29.64 21.79
N THR A 797 1.30 -29.77 21.45
CA THR A 797 0.46 -30.88 21.89
C THR A 797 -0.21 -31.52 20.69
N ALA A 798 0.15 -32.77 20.39
CA ALA A 798 -0.39 -33.54 19.27
C ALA A 798 -1.13 -34.80 19.72
N PHE A 799 -2.27 -35.09 19.09
CA PHE A 799 -3.05 -36.31 19.26
C PHE A 799 -3.25 -36.97 17.90
N GLY A 800 -2.79 -38.21 17.71
CA GLY A 800 -2.99 -39.01 16.49
C GLY A 800 -4.46 -39.35 16.33
N GLY A 801 -4.96 -40.23 17.19
CA GLY A 801 -6.38 -40.60 17.22
C GLY A 801 -6.56 -42.08 16.91
N ASN A 802 -7.36 -42.41 15.89
CA ASN A 802 -7.50 -43.79 15.41
C ASN A 802 -6.79 -43.93 14.07
N GLY A 803 -5.83 -44.84 14.00
CA GLY A 803 -5.12 -45.21 12.78
C GLY A 803 -3.62 -45.23 13.02
N ASN A 804 -2.81 -45.45 11.98
CA ASN A 804 -1.37 -45.53 12.17
C ASN A 804 -0.76 -44.16 11.91
N ASP A 805 -0.57 -43.38 12.97
CA ASP A 805 -0.21 -41.97 12.89
C ASP A 805 1.30 -41.74 12.98
N VAL A 806 1.75 -40.63 12.43
CA VAL A 806 3.13 -40.14 12.53
C VAL A 806 3.12 -38.78 13.19
N LEU A 807 3.65 -38.70 14.41
CA LEU A 807 3.73 -37.47 15.19
C LEU A 807 5.19 -37.06 15.37
N ASN A 808 5.49 -35.77 15.17
CA ASN A 808 6.81 -35.19 15.43
C ASN A 808 6.66 -33.87 16.19
N GLY A 809 7.15 -33.79 17.43
CA GLY A 809 7.12 -32.59 18.27
C GLY A 809 8.01 -31.50 17.67
N GLY A 810 9.29 -31.80 17.51
CA GLY A 810 10.27 -30.88 16.94
C GLY A 810 11.15 -30.27 18.03
N ASP A 811 11.37 -28.96 18.01
CA ASP A 811 12.08 -28.25 19.06
C ASP A 811 11.09 -27.80 20.13
N GLY A 812 11.14 -28.34 21.34
CA GLY A 812 10.14 -28.00 22.33
C GLY A 812 10.20 -28.80 23.62
N ASN A 813 9.10 -28.83 24.35
CA ASN A 813 8.91 -29.75 25.48
C ASN A 813 7.51 -30.33 25.27
N ASP A 814 7.41 -31.24 24.33
CA ASP A 814 6.18 -31.51 23.61
C ASP A 814 5.37 -32.64 24.26
N GLN A 815 4.08 -32.70 23.94
CA GLN A 815 3.17 -33.74 24.39
C GLN A 815 2.56 -34.45 23.19
N LEU A 816 2.94 -35.71 22.98
CA LEU A 816 2.53 -36.49 21.82
C LEU A 816 1.78 -37.74 22.28
N TRP A 817 0.59 -37.97 21.72
CA TRP A 817 -0.25 -39.13 22.01
C TRP A 817 -0.69 -39.80 20.72
N GLY A 818 -0.29 -41.05 20.49
CA GLY A 818 -0.73 -41.85 19.34
C GLY A 818 -2.21 -42.26 19.46
N ASP A 819 -2.61 -42.63 20.69
CA ASP A 819 -3.94 -43.13 21.07
C ASP A 819 -4.19 -44.59 20.64
N GLY A 820 -4.59 -44.87 19.40
CA GLY A 820 -4.98 -46.23 19.02
C GLY A 820 -4.56 -46.65 17.62
N ASP A 821 -4.24 -47.94 17.49
CA ASP A 821 -3.54 -48.55 16.35
C ASP A 821 -2.03 -48.27 16.42
N ASN A 822 -1.25 -48.54 15.35
CA ASN A 822 0.20 -48.63 15.46
C ASN A 822 0.88 -47.30 15.06
N ASP A 823 1.36 -46.56 16.04
CA ASP A 823 1.82 -45.18 15.86
C ASP A 823 3.34 -45.05 15.83
N THR A 824 3.81 -43.93 15.28
CA THR A 824 5.23 -43.52 15.30
C THR A 824 5.37 -42.11 15.81
N LEU A 825 5.98 -41.94 16.99
CA LEU A 825 6.15 -40.67 17.68
C LEU A 825 7.64 -40.31 17.78
N TYR A 826 7.96 -39.05 17.48
CA TYR A 826 9.28 -38.45 17.66
C TYR A 826 9.15 -37.19 18.53
N GLY A 827 9.80 -37.17 19.70
CA GLY A 827 9.86 -36.00 20.58
C GLY A 827 10.64 -34.86 19.93
N GLY A 828 11.95 -35.06 19.79
CA GLY A 828 12.83 -34.14 19.06
C GLY A 828 13.88 -33.54 19.98
N LEU A 829 13.94 -32.20 20.07
CA LEU A 829 14.80 -31.53 21.04
C LEU A 829 13.98 -31.05 22.23
N GLY A 830 14.50 -31.29 23.43
CA GLY A 830 13.95 -30.83 24.70
C GLY A 830 13.22 -31.94 25.43
N ASN A 831 12.53 -31.61 26.53
CA ASN A 831 12.02 -32.64 27.43
C ASN A 831 10.58 -33.00 27.09
N ASP A 832 10.40 -34.12 26.42
CA ASP A 832 9.14 -34.50 25.79
C ASP A 832 8.38 -35.56 26.60
N THR A 833 7.08 -35.63 26.37
CA THR A 833 6.20 -36.67 26.92
C THR A 833 5.45 -37.36 25.78
N LEU A 834 5.72 -38.65 25.58
CA LEU A 834 5.17 -39.46 24.50
C LEU A 834 4.34 -40.61 25.07
N GLY A 835 3.19 -40.88 24.46
CA GLY A 835 2.38 -42.07 24.74
C GLY A 835 1.86 -42.74 23.48
N GLY A 836 2.16 -44.03 23.30
CA GLY A 836 1.69 -44.84 22.16
C GLY A 836 0.19 -45.12 22.30
N GLY A 837 -0.20 -45.80 23.37
CA GLY A 837 -1.59 -46.06 23.68
C GLY A 837 -1.94 -47.52 23.50
N THR A 838 -2.72 -47.87 22.47
CA THR A 838 -2.98 -49.28 22.13
C THR A 838 -2.50 -49.58 20.73
N GLY A 839 -1.65 -50.58 20.53
CA GLY A 839 -1.02 -50.82 19.24
C GLY A 839 0.37 -51.39 19.44
N ASP A 840 1.04 -51.79 18.37
CA ASP A 840 2.49 -52.01 18.43
C ASP A 840 3.18 -50.69 18.00
N ASP A 841 3.58 -49.87 18.96
CA ASP A 841 3.99 -48.47 18.75
C ASP A 841 5.51 -48.28 18.67
N GLN A 842 5.94 -47.16 18.06
CA GLN A 842 7.33 -46.72 18.03
C GLN A 842 7.46 -45.31 18.61
N LEU A 843 8.17 -45.17 19.74
CA LEU A 843 8.36 -43.89 20.43
C LEU A 843 9.86 -43.59 20.53
N TRP A 844 10.26 -42.39 20.10
CA TRP A 844 11.64 -41.90 20.17
C TRP A 844 11.69 -40.52 20.83
N GLY A 845 12.26 -40.41 22.03
CA GLY A 845 12.47 -39.13 22.72
C GLY A 845 13.45 -38.23 21.98
N ASN A 846 14.62 -38.79 21.66
CA ASN A 846 15.79 -38.13 21.04
C ASN A 846 16.62 -37.32 22.05
N ASP A 847 16.71 -35.98 21.91
CA ASP A 847 17.61 -35.18 22.75
C ASP A 847 16.80 -34.54 23.89
N GLY A 848 16.92 -35.00 25.13
CA GLY A 848 16.05 -34.48 26.20
C GLY A 848 16.05 -35.33 27.44
N ALA A 849 15.42 -34.87 28.52
CA ALA A 849 15.03 -35.78 29.60
C ALA A 849 13.55 -36.11 29.40
N ASP A 850 13.30 -37.23 28.73
CA ASP A 850 12.03 -37.59 28.12
C ASP A 850 11.25 -38.59 28.97
N THR A 851 9.94 -38.65 28.74
CA THR A 851 9.05 -39.62 29.38
C THR A 851 8.22 -40.34 28.32
N LEU A 852 8.42 -41.65 28.18
CA LEU A 852 7.79 -42.47 27.14
C LEU A 852 6.92 -43.56 27.78
N TYR A 853 5.68 -43.69 27.30
CA TYR A 853 4.74 -44.73 27.68
C TYR A 853 4.31 -45.54 26.43
N GLY A 854 4.70 -46.81 26.34
CA GLY A 854 4.27 -47.70 25.25
C GLY A 854 2.77 -47.94 25.30
N GLY A 855 2.32 -48.60 26.37
CA GLY A 855 0.91 -48.82 26.63
C GLY A 855 0.54 -50.28 26.47
N ALA A 856 -0.33 -50.61 25.52
CA ALA A 856 -0.76 -51.98 25.30
C ALA A 856 -0.42 -52.45 23.89
N GLY A 857 0.41 -53.47 23.79
CA GLY A 857 0.92 -54.07 22.55
C GLY A 857 2.43 -54.24 22.65
N ASN A 858 3.11 -54.58 21.54
CA ASN A 858 4.55 -54.84 21.58
C ASN A 858 5.29 -53.59 21.07
N ASP A 859 5.71 -52.76 22.01
CA ASP A 859 6.18 -51.42 21.73
C ASP A 859 7.70 -51.34 21.61
N GLN A 860 8.16 -50.36 20.85
CA GLN A 860 9.58 -50.00 20.74
C GLN A 860 9.77 -48.57 21.24
N LEU A 861 10.53 -48.42 22.33
CA LEU A 861 10.81 -47.14 22.96
C LEU A 861 12.32 -46.86 22.94
N GLY A 862 12.71 -45.64 22.59
CA GLY A 862 14.09 -45.16 22.74
C GLY A 862 14.15 -43.78 23.38
N GLY A 863 14.88 -43.64 24.47
CA GLY A 863 15.11 -42.36 25.17
C GLY A 863 15.99 -41.44 24.33
N GLY A 864 17.23 -41.86 24.08
CA GLY A 864 18.15 -41.13 23.21
C GLY A 864 19.30 -40.55 24.02
N THR A 865 19.36 -39.23 24.19
CA THR A 865 20.35 -38.60 25.07
C THR A 865 19.65 -37.84 26.17
N GLY A 866 20.08 -38.01 27.41
CA GLY A 866 19.56 -37.31 28.58
C GLY A 866 19.22 -38.30 29.68
N ASN A 867 18.23 -37.99 30.51
CA ASN A 867 17.89 -38.87 31.63
C ASN A 867 16.42 -39.23 31.48
N ASP A 868 16.17 -40.40 30.91
CA ASP A 868 14.88 -40.74 30.34
C ASP A 868 14.10 -41.73 31.22
N GLU A 869 12.78 -41.66 31.13
CA GLU A 869 11.85 -42.56 31.82
C GLU A 869 11.01 -43.31 30.79
N LEU A 870 11.23 -44.63 30.65
CA LEU A 870 10.60 -45.49 29.65
C LEU A 870 9.75 -46.59 30.31
N TRP A 871 8.49 -46.70 29.92
CA TRP A 871 7.57 -47.74 30.42
C TRP A 871 6.89 -48.48 29.25
N GLY A 872 7.17 -49.77 29.08
CA GLY A 872 6.53 -50.63 28.06
C GLY A 872 5.07 -50.94 28.41
N ALA A 873 4.85 -51.40 29.63
CA ALA A 873 3.56 -51.78 30.22
C ALA A 873 3.02 -53.16 29.79
N ASP A 874 1.98 -53.25 28.96
CA ASP A 874 1.32 -54.53 28.64
C ASP A 874 1.77 -55.04 27.25
N GLY A 875 2.69 -55.99 27.18
CA GLY A 875 3.08 -56.66 25.92
C GLY A 875 4.56 -57.00 25.88
N GLY A 876 5.08 -57.53 24.78
CA GLY A 876 6.50 -57.89 24.68
C GLY A 876 7.33 -56.75 24.10
N ASP A 877 7.88 -55.92 24.98
CA ASP A 877 8.39 -54.60 24.61
C ASP A 877 9.90 -54.60 24.35
N THR A 878 10.38 -53.60 23.62
CA THR A 878 11.81 -53.34 23.42
C THR A 878 12.15 -51.90 23.79
N LEU A 879 12.93 -51.71 24.85
CA LEU A 879 13.28 -50.40 25.40
C LEU A 879 14.81 -50.18 25.29
N PHE A 880 15.20 -48.99 24.84
CA PHE A 880 16.58 -48.50 24.81
C PHE A 880 16.67 -47.17 25.59
N GLY A 881 17.46 -47.12 26.66
CA GLY A 881 17.71 -45.89 27.42
C GLY A 881 18.50 -44.90 26.58
N GLY A 882 19.76 -45.25 26.29
CA GLY A 882 20.65 -44.48 25.43
C GLY A 882 21.80 -43.87 26.22
N ASP A 883 22.13 -42.60 25.97
CA ASP A 883 23.16 -41.90 26.73
C ASP A 883 22.54 -41.15 27.92
N GLY A 884 22.91 -41.52 29.14
CA GLY A 884 22.64 -40.79 30.39
C GLY A 884 22.04 -41.68 31.46
N ILE A 885 21.39 -41.11 32.49
CA ILE A 885 20.91 -41.93 33.62
C ILE A 885 19.43 -42.20 33.45
N ASP A 886 19.10 -43.42 33.05
CA ASP A 886 17.78 -43.78 32.58
C ASP A 886 17.04 -44.69 33.57
N THR A 887 15.70 -44.67 33.49
CA THR A 887 14.82 -45.56 34.23
C THR A 887 13.90 -46.29 33.27
N LEU A 888 14.03 -47.61 33.20
CA LEU A 888 13.28 -48.46 32.28
C LEU A 888 12.40 -49.46 33.06
N GLY A 889 11.17 -49.68 32.59
CA GLY A 889 10.27 -50.71 33.08
C GLY A 889 9.55 -51.46 31.97
N GLY A 890 9.74 -52.78 31.90
CA GLY A 890 9.14 -53.65 30.89
C GLY A 890 7.64 -53.83 31.15
N GLY A 891 7.29 -54.32 32.33
CA GLY A 891 5.91 -54.43 32.77
C GLY A 891 5.44 -55.88 32.74
N THR A 892 4.58 -56.25 31.80
CA THR A 892 4.12 -57.64 31.64
C THR A 892 4.41 -58.11 30.24
N GLY A 893 5.15 -59.22 30.07
CA GLY A 893 5.49 -59.63 28.71
C GLY A 893 6.70 -60.53 28.60
N TYR A 894 7.37 -60.42 27.47
CA TYR A 894 8.73 -60.90 27.25
C TYR A 894 9.47 -59.67 26.76
N ASP A 895 10.18 -59.02 27.66
CA ASP A 895 10.70 -57.67 27.40
C ASP A 895 12.20 -57.72 27.12
N GLN A 896 12.65 -56.80 26.26
CA GLN A 896 14.06 -56.56 25.97
C GLN A 896 14.43 -55.15 26.39
N LEU A 897 15.26 -54.99 27.41
CA LEU A 897 15.59 -53.71 28.01
C LEU A 897 17.11 -53.49 27.98
N TRP A 898 17.53 -52.35 27.43
CA TRP A 898 18.94 -51.96 27.33
C TRP A 898 19.12 -50.55 27.90
N GLY A 899 19.92 -50.40 28.97
CA GLY A 899 20.26 -49.09 29.54
C GLY A 899 21.19 -48.29 28.62
N ASP A 900 22.15 -49.00 28.00
CA ASP A 900 23.21 -48.45 27.16
C ASP A 900 24.30 -47.72 27.97
N ALA A 901 24.33 -46.39 28.06
CA ALA A 901 25.46 -45.67 28.66
C ALA A 901 25.03 -44.74 29.80
N GLY A 902 25.27 -45.15 31.04
CA GLY A 902 25.11 -44.36 32.26
C GLY A 902 24.84 -45.25 33.45
N ASP A 903 24.49 -44.66 34.60
CA ASP A 903 24.20 -45.45 35.81
C ASP A 903 22.67 -45.72 35.85
N ASP A 904 22.21 -46.80 35.22
CA ASP A 904 20.79 -47.00 34.88
C ASP A 904 20.00 -47.82 35.91
N LEU A 905 18.67 -47.63 35.92
CA LEU A 905 17.74 -48.40 36.75
C LEU A 905 16.73 -49.15 35.87
N ILE A 906 16.79 -50.48 35.87
CA ILE A 906 15.97 -51.31 34.98
C ILE A 906 15.14 -52.34 35.75
N TYR A 907 13.85 -52.39 35.45
CA TYR A 907 12.89 -53.37 35.97
C TYR A 907 12.27 -54.19 34.82
N GLY A 908 12.51 -55.51 34.76
CA GLY A 908 11.86 -56.42 33.80
C GLY A 908 10.36 -56.55 34.10
N GLY A 909 10.03 -57.07 35.28
CA GLY A 909 8.66 -57.13 35.78
C GLY A 909 8.09 -58.55 35.75
N LEU A 910 6.97 -58.75 35.07
CA LEU A 910 6.34 -60.06 34.91
C LEU A 910 6.69 -60.62 33.53
N GLY A 911 7.60 -61.56 33.42
CA GLY A 911 8.02 -62.00 32.10
C GLY A 911 9.22 -62.91 32.14
N ASN A 912 9.68 -63.37 30.99
CA ASN A 912 11.01 -63.98 30.92
C ASN A 912 11.92 -62.95 30.27
N ASP A 913 12.38 -61.97 31.01
CA ASP A 913 12.89 -60.74 30.41
C ASP A 913 14.37 -60.85 30.06
N THR A 914 14.82 -60.02 29.12
CA THR A 914 16.23 -59.88 28.74
C THR A 914 16.67 -58.47 29.02
N ILE A 915 17.58 -58.31 29.99
CA ILE A 915 18.02 -57.02 30.50
C ILE A 915 19.53 -56.87 30.27
N GLY A 916 19.97 -55.70 29.80
CA GLY A 916 21.36 -55.29 29.84
C GLY A 916 21.53 -53.89 30.38
N GLY A 917 22.47 -53.71 31.32
CA GLY A 917 22.86 -52.39 31.83
C GLY A 917 23.65 -51.62 30.79
N GLY A 918 24.88 -52.06 30.52
CA GLY A 918 25.73 -51.47 29.50
C GLY A 918 27.00 -50.87 30.10
N ASP A 919 27.28 -49.61 29.85
CA ASP A 919 28.42 -48.87 30.41
C ASP A 919 27.96 -48.02 31.61
N GLY A 920 28.40 -48.32 32.83
CA GLY A 920 28.08 -47.55 34.04
C GLY A 920 27.82 -48.47 35.23
N ASN A 921 27.37 -47.93 36.36
CA ASN A 921 27.06 -48.75 37.55
C ASN A 921 25.55 -48.92 37.64
N ASP A 922 25.07 -50.05 37.14
CA ASP A 922 23.66 -50.26 36.87
C ASP A 922 22.93 -50.99 38.01
N GLU A 923 21.64 -50.72 38.17
CA GLU A 923 20.74 -51.45 39.07
C GLU A 923 19.66 -52.19 38.25
N LEU A 924 19.78 -53.52 38.18
CA LEU A 924 19.01 -54.36 37.26
C LEU A 924 18.16 -55.39 38.02
N TRP A 925 16.85 -55.42 37.79
CA TRP A 925 15.91 -56.34 38.44
C TRP A 925 15.07 -57.12 37.43
N GLY A 926 15.20 -58.45 37.39
CA GLY A 926 14.43 -59.35 36.53
C GLY A 926 12.95 -59.39 36.90
N GLY A 927 12.62 -59.95 38.07
CA GLY A 927 11.27 -59.97 38.60
C GLY A 927 10.70 -61.39 38.74
N ASP A 928 9.58 -61.67 38.10
CA ASP A 928 8.90 -62.97 38.15
C ASP A 928 9.07 -63.75 36.83
N GLN A 929 9.45 -65.01 36.95
CA GLN A 929 9.81 -66.00 35.92
C GLN A 929 11.28 -65.91 35.49
N ASN A 930 11.65 -66.55 34.38
CA ASN A 930 13.04 -66.88 34.11
C ASN A 930 13.70 -65.77 33.29
N ASP A 931 14.55 -64.98 33.94
CA ASP A 931 15.14 -63.79 33.36
C ASP A 931 16.59 -64.00 32.92
N THR A 932 17.06 -63.17 31.99
CA THR A 932 18.46 -63.10 31.55
C THR A 932 18.97 -61.68 31.73
N ILE A 933 19.97 -61.49 32.59
CA ILE A 933 20.48 -60.17 32.98
C ILE A 933 21.98 -60.08 32.72
N TYR A 934 22.41 -59.03 32.03
CA TYR A 934 23.81 -58.69 31.78
C TYR A 934 24.13 -57.31 32.39
N GLY A 935 25.07 -57.23 33.33
CA GLY A 935 25.53 -55.96 33.92
C GLY A 935 26.26 -55.11 32.88
N GLY A 936 27.46 -55.55 32.50
CA GLY A 936 28.24 -54.92 31.43
C GLY A 936 29.59 -54.41 31.93
N LEU A 937 29.84 -53.11 31.81
CA LEU A 937 31.03 -52.42 32.29
C LEU A 937 30.69 -51.52 33.48
N GLY A 938 31.10 -51.90 34.68
CA GLY A 938 31.00 -51.06 35.87
C GLY A 938 30.70 -51.89 37.11
N ASP A 939 30.49 -51.22 38.25
CA ASP A 939 30.21 -51.92 39.50
C ASP A 939 28.67 -52.11 39.61
N ASP A 940 28.14 -53.20 39.04
CA ASP A 940 26.70 -53.38 38.85
C ASP A 940 26.01 -54.11 40.02
N LEU A 941 24.72 -53.82 40.23
CA LEU A 941 23.81 -54.51 41.16
C LEU A 941 22.73 -55.25 40.39
N LEU A 942 22.77 -56.58 40.41
CA LEU A 942 21.81 -57.42 39.68
C LEU A 942 20.92 -58.22 40.65
N GLY A 943 19.64 -58.33 40.33
CA GLY A 943 18.66 -59.13 41.05
C GLY A 943 17.77 -59.97 40.12
N GLY A 944 17.74 -61.29 40.30
CA GLY A 944 16.93 -62.20 39.47
C GLY A 944 15.47 -62.18 39.87
N GLY A 945 15.20 -62.47 41.15
CA GLY A 945 13.85 -62.42 41.72
C GLY A 945 13.30 -63.82 41.95
N THR A 946 12.25 -64.21 41.23
CA THR A 946 11.70 -65.57 41.30
C THR A 946 11.73 -66.21 39.93
N GLY A 947 12.25 -67.42 39.80
CA GLY A 947 12.44 -68.03 38.49
C GLY A 947 13.73 -68.80 38.44
N ASN A 948 14.06 -69.36 37.28
CA ASN A 948 15.41 -69.90 37.06
C ASN A 948 16.14 -68.90 36.18
N ASP A 949 16.97 -68.07 36.80
CA ASP A 949 17.51 -66.87 36.19
C ASP A 949 18.95 -67.06 35.72
N GLU A 950 19.36 -66.30 34.71
CA GLU A 950 20.72 -66.24 34.19
C GLU A 950 21.30 -64.82 34.37
N LEU A 951 22.25 -64.64 35.30
CA LEU A 951 22.80 -63.33 35.67
C LEU A 951 24.31 -63.28 35.42
N TRP A 952 24.78 -62.27 34.69
CA TRP A 952 26.19 -62.07 34.36
C TRP A 952 26.63 -60.64 34.66
N GLY A 953 27.52 -60.45 35.64
CA GLY A 953 28.03 -59.13 36.04
C GLY A 953 28.86 -58.46 34.95
N GLY A 954 29.93 -59.11 34.47
CA GLY A 954 30.74 -58.59 33.37
C GLY A 954 32.11 -58.09 33.81
N SER A 955 32.39 -56.80 33.66
CA SER A 955 33.64 -56.17 34.17
C SER A 955 33.29 -55.17 35.25
N GLY A 956 34.15 -54.98 36.25
CA GLY A 956 33.85 -54.21 37.47
C GLY A 956 33.43 -55.10 38.64
N GLN A 957 33.31 -54.53 39.84
CA GLN A 957 33.02 -55.27 41.07
C GLN A 957 31.51 -55.36 41.28
N ASN A 958 30.94 -56.48 40.86
CA ASN A 958 29.49 -56.65 40.79
C ASN A 958 28.92 -57.27 42.07
N THR A 959 27.67 -56.93 42.38
CA THR A 959 26.87 -57.58 43.42
C THR A 959 25.66 -58.25 42.78
N ILE A 960 25.54 -59.57 42.90
CA ILE A 960 24.49 -60.36 42.24
C ILE A 960 23.66 -61.10 43.27
N TYR A 961 22.33 -60.92 43.24
CA TYR A 961 21.34 -61.64 44.06
C TYR A 961 20.36 -62.40 43.17
N ALA A 962 20.54 -63.71 42.98
CA ALA A 962 19.66 -64.46 42.07
C ALA A 962 18.24 -64.63 42.63
N GLY A 963 18.09 -65.13 43.86
CA GLY A 963 16.81 -65.10 44.57
C GLY A 963 16.19 -66.49 44.77
N GLN A 964 15.02 -66.75 44.17
CA GLN A 964 14.33 -68.03 44.28
C GLN A 964 14.34 -68.78 42.96
N GLY A 965 14.87 -70.01 42.97
CA GLY A 965 14.81 -70.98 41.89
C GLY A 965 16.20 -71.52 41.60
N ASN A 966 16.37 -72.20 40.47
CA ASN A 966 17.65 -72.81 40.13
C ASN A 966 18.40 -71.91 39.15
N ASP A 967 19.32 -71.11 39.68
CA ASP A 967 19.87 -69.97 38.98
C ASP A 967 21.28 -70.25 38.43
N THR A 968 21.67 -69.49 37.41
CA THR A 968 23.02 -69.48 36.86
C THR A 968 23.61 -68.09 36.98
N LEU A 969 24.69 -67.96 37.75
CA LEU A 969 25.34 -66.68 38.02
C LEU A 969 26.77 -66.68 37.49
N GLY A 970 27.24 -65.54 37.00
CA GLY A 970 28.66 -65.30 36.77
C GLY A 970 29.10 -63.88 37.10
N GLY A 971 30.25 -63.78 37.79
CA GLY A 971 30.80 -62.51 38.26
C GLY A 971 31.46 -61.76 37.12
N GLY A 972 32.57 -62.30 36.61
CA GLY A 972 33.34 -61.58 35.61
C GLY A 972 34.84 -61.74 35.71
N VAL A 973 35.54 -60.61 35.66
CA VAL A 973 37.01 -60.52 35.64
C VAL A 973 37.60 -59.79 36.85
N ASP A 974 36.78 -59.17 37.68
CA ASP A 974 37.14 -58.36 38.85
C ASP A 974 36.53 -58.96 40.14
N ASP A 975 36.76 -58.35 41.31
CA ASP A 975 36.35 -58.92 42.60
C ASP A 975 34.82 -58.80 42.80
N ASP A 976 34.09 -59.91 42.66
CA ASP A 976 32.61 -59.92 42.66
C ASP A 976 31.99 -60.53 43.93
N GLU A 977 30.72 -60.18 44.20
CA GLU A 977 29.90 -60.73 45.30
C GLU A 977 28.62 -61.39 44.75
N LEU A 978 28.53 -62.72 44.84
CA LEU A 978 27.45 -63.52 44.26
C LEU A 978 26.66 -64.29 45.35
N TRP A 979 25.34 -64.13 45.34
CA TRP A 979 24.39 -64.77 46.26
C TRP A 979 23.31 -65.51 45.47
N GLY A 980 23.24 -66.84 45.62
CA GLY A 980 22.29 -67.70 44.90
C GLY A 980 20.89 -67.60 45.47
N GLY A 981 20.76 -67.87 46.76
CA GLY A 981 19.48 -67.78 47.45
C GLY A 981 18.87 -69.17 47.63
N ALA A 982 17.66 -69.40 47.13
CA ALA A 982 16.95 -70.65 47.35
C ALA A 982 16.78 -71.46 46.06
N GLY A 983 17.43 -72.62 45.97
CA GLY A 983 17.32 -73.58 44.87
C GLY A 983 18.68 -74.19 44.54
N ASP A 984 18.76 -75.07 43.55
CA ASP A 984 20.05 -75.69 43.20
C ASP A 984 20.78 -74.82 42.16
N ASP A 985 21.76 -74.03 42.61
CA ASP A 985 22.37 -72.94 41.83
C ASP A 985 23.72 -73.30 41.21
N LEU A 986 24.09 -72.57 40.15
CA LEU A 986 25.33 -72.75 39.39
C LEU A 986 26.10 -71.42 39.26
N PHE A 987 27.28 -71.36 39.86
CA PHE A 987 28.10 -70.15 39.88
C PHE A 987 29.37 -70.28 39.04
N TYR A 988 29.68 -69.24 38.27
CA TYR A 988 30.94 -69.04 37.57
C TYR A 988 31.53 -67.69 37.97
N ALA A 989 32.21 -67.61 39.12
CA ALA A 989 32.65 -66.32 39.67
C ALA A 989 33.63 -65.61 38.72
N GLY A 990 34.65 -66.33 38.24
CA GLY A 990 35.41 -65.94 37.05
C GLY A 990 36.87 -65.63 37.37
N GLY A 991 37.30 -64.38 37.14
CA GLY A 991 38.59 -63.89 37.63
C GLY A 991 38.35 -62.80 38.65
N GLY A 992 39.24 -62.62 39.62
CA GLY A 992 39.00 -61.72 40.74
C GLY A 992 39.18 -62.46 42.05
N ASN A 993 39.05 -61.77 43.18
CA ASN A 993 38.95 -62.40 44.49
C ASN A 993 37.48 -62.40 44.91
N ASP A 994 36.76 -63.43 44.50
CA ASP A 994 35.30 -63.40 44.54
C ASP A 994 34.75 -63.86 45.89
N THR A 995 33.58 -63.38 46.28
CA THR A 995 32.79 -63.92 47.38
C THR A 995 31.53 -64.58 46.83
N VAL A 996 31.43 -65.90 46.97
CA VAL A 996 30.32 -66.69 46.42
C VAL A 996 29.60 -67.40 47.55
N ALA A 997 28.29 -67.19 47.65
CA ALA A 997 27.40 -67.81 48.62
C ALA A 997 26.23 -68.53 47.90
N GLY A 998 26.18 -69.86 47.98
CA GLY A 998 25.05 -70.65 47.46
C GLY A 998 23.75 -70.42 48.24
N GLU A 999 23.88 -70.31 49.56
CA GLU A 999 22.77 -70.17 50.51
C GLU A 999 21.95 -71.44 50.74
N ALA A 1000 20.87 -71.74 50.03
CA ALA A 1000 20.01 -72.88 50.33
C ALA A 1000 19.71 -73.72 49.10
N GLY A 1001 20.18 -74.97 49.07
CA GLY A 1001 20.00 -75.88 47.93
C GLY A 1001 21.27 -76.69 47.69
N ASN A 1002 21.36 -77.47 46.61
CA ASN A 1002 22.58 -78.23 46.31
C ASN A 1002 23.37 -77.52 45.22
N ASP A 1003 24.33 -76.70 45.62
CA ASP A 1003 24.90 -75.70 44.74
C ASP A 1003 26.20 -76.16 44.10
N SER A 1004 26.51 -75.63 42.92
CA SER A 1004 27.75 -75.85 42.18
C SER A 1004 28.52 -74.55 42.04
N LEU A 1005 29.54 -74.36 42.88
CA LEU A 1005 30.34 -73.13 42.94
C LEU A 1005 31.68 -73.33 42.24
N TYR A 1006 31.95 -72.52 41.21
CA TYR A 1006 33.25 -72.41 40.56
C TYR A 1006 33.84 -71.01 40.84
N GLY A 1007 34.89 -70.93 41.67
CA GLY A 1007 35.60 -69.68 41.99
C GLY A 1007 36.34 -69.14 40.77
N GLY A 1008 37.42 -69.80 40.35
CA GLY A 1008 38.07 -69.50 39.08
C GLY A 1008 39.51 -69.07 39.24
N LEU A 1009 39.84 -67.82 38.90
CA LEU A 1009 41.20 -67.27 39.01
C LEU A 1009 41.25 -66.16 40.07
N GLY A 1010 42.07 -66.32 41.09
CA GLY A 1010 42.26 -65.35 42.17
C GLY A 1010 41.95 -65.98 43.52
N ASP A 1011 41.97 -65.20 44.59
CA ASP A 1011 41.85 -65.72 45.96
C ASP A 1011 40.37 -65.70 46.40
N ASP A 1012 39.62 -66.75 46.06
CA ASP A 1012 38.15 -66.76 46.19
C ASP A 1012 37.67 -67.18 47.57
N THR A 1013 36.51 -66.69 48.01
CA THR A 1013 35.78 -67.15 49.20
C THR A 1013 34.50 -67.86 48.79
N LEU A 1014 34.45 -69.18 48.98
CA LEU A 1014 33.31 -70.02 48.62
C LEU A 1014 32.56 -70.47 49.89
N ILE A 1015 31.27 -70.17 49.94
CA ILE A 1015 30.34 -70.54 51.01
C ILE A 1015 29.22 -71.35 50.35
N GLY A 1016 29.19 -72.67 50.56
CA GLY A 1016 28.11 -73.53 50.03
C GLY A 1016 26.74 -73.09 50.57
N GLY A 1017 26.48 -73.34 51.85
CA GLY A 1017 25.26 -72.88 52.48
C GLY A 1017 24.60 -73.99 53.28
N GLU A 1018 23.27 -74.11 53.24
CA GLU A 1018 22.50 -75.29 53.62
C GLU A 1018 22.31 -76.18 52.39
N GLY A 1019 22.78 -77.43 52.41
CA GLY A 1019 22.69 -78.25 51.20
C GLY A 1019 23.71 -79.37 51.13
N ASP A 1020 23.79 -80.05 49.98
CA ASP A 1020 24.94 -80.89 49.65
C ASP A 1020 25.68 -80.24 48.46
N ASP A 1021 26.71 -79.45 48.74
CA ASP A 1021 27.31 -78.53 47.76
C ASP A 1021 28.59 -79.07 47.11
N VAL A 1022 28.87 -78.58 45.90
CA VAL A 1022 30.11 -78.86 45.16
C VAL A 1022 30.85 -77.56 44.91
N MET A 1023 32.00 -77.39 45.56
CA MET A 1023 32.85 -76.20 45.43
C MET A 1023 34.16 -76.53 44.73
N THR A 1024 34.56 -75.70 43.77
CA THR A 1024 35.85 -75.77 43.05
C THR A 1024 36.51 -74.41 43.16
N GLY A 1025 37.64 -74.32 43.85
CA GLY A 1025 38.34 -73.06 44.07
C GLY A 1025 39.02 -72.56 42.80
N GLY A 1026 39.70 -73.45 42.08
CA GLY A 1026 40.43 -73.11 40.88
C GLY A 1026 41.87 -72.69 41.19
N GLY A 1027 42.25 -71.49 40.75
CA GLY A 1027 43.61 -71.00 40.76
C GLY A 1027 43.78 -69.77 41.64
N GLY A 1028 44.29 -69.95 42.85
CA GLY A 1028 44.64 -68.89 43.79
C GLY A 1028 44.66 -69.48 45.19
N ALA A 1029 44.69 -68.63 46.22
CA ALA A 1029 44.61 -69.06 47.61
C ALA A 1029 43.16 -69.00 48.11
N ASP A 1030 42.40 -70.04 47.79
CA ASP A 1030 40.94 -70.04 47.96
C ASP A 1030 40.52 -70.40 49.39
N ARG A 1031 39.45 -69.80 49.89
CA ARG A 1031 38.87 -69.98 51.21
C ARG A 1031 37.51 -70.66 51.12
N PHE A 1032 37.43 -71.91 51.55
CA PHE A 1032 36.18 -72.66 51.65
C PHE A 1032 35.60 -72.52 53.08
N VAL A 1033 34.40 -71.97 53.20
CA VAL A 1033 33.79 -71.59 54.49
C VAL A 1033 32.63 -72.50 54.84
N PHE A 1034 32.67 -73.09 56.04
CA PHE A 1034 31.64 -73.99 56.54
C PHE A 1034 31.08 -73.50 57.87
N ARG A 1035 29.78 -73.23 57.88
CA ARG A 1035 28.99 -72.85 59.07
C ARG A 1035 27.97 -73.94 59.39
N THR A 1036 27.32 -73.90 60.55
CA THR A 1036 26.33 -74.92 60.92
C THR A 1036 25.20 -75.04 59.89
N GLY A 1037 24.83 -76.26 59.51
CA GLY A 1037 23.77 -76.51 58.53
C GLY A 1037 24.25 -76.95 57.15
N PHE A 1038 25.56 -77.02 56.92
CA PHE A 1038 26.16 -77.23 55.60
C PHE A 1038 25.99 -78.60 54.93
N GLY A 1039 25.33 -79.58 55.57
CA GLY A 1039 25.10 -80.89 54.94
C GLY A 1039 26.38 -81.61 54.46
N ASN A 1040 26.39 -82.15 53.24
CA ASN A 1040 27.47 -83.01 52.71
C ASN A 1040 28.21 -82.41 51.51
N ASP A 1041 29.19 -81.57 51.80
CA ASP A 1041 29.89 -80.80 50.79
C ASP A 1041 31.16 -81.45 50.24
N VAL A 1042 31.48 -81.10 49.00
CA VAL A 1042 32.68 -81.55 48.29
C VAL A 1042 33.48 -80.36 47.79
N ALA A 1043 34.69 -80.16 48.32
CA ALA A 1043 35.70 -79.32 47.70
C ALA A 1043 36.51 -80.16 46.69
N THR A 1044 36.46 -79.83 45.40
CA THR A 1044 36.92 -80.72 44.33
C THR A 1044 38.43 -80.67 44.07
N ASP A 1045 39.09 -79.57 44.38
CA ASP A 1045 40.49 -79.28 44.00
C ASP A 1045 41.36 -78.65 45.10
N PHE A 1046 40.90 -78.69 46.36
CA PHE A 1046 41.61 -78.12 47.52
C PHE A 1046 43.12 -78.45 47.55
N SER A 1047 43.95 -77.41 47.59
CA SER A 1047 45.38 -77.43 47.32
C SER A 1047 46.21 -76.74 48.42
N LEU A 1048 46.87 -77.56 49.24
CA LEU A 1048 47.91 -77.08 50.17
C LEU A 1048 49.08 -76.36 49.47
N ALA A 1049 49.26 -76.57 48.16
CA ALA A 1049 50.33 -75.94 47.39
C ALA A 1049 49.96 -74.54 46.90
N GLN A 1050 48.67 -74.28 46.65
CA GLN A 1050 48.18 -72.94 46.29
C GLN A 1050 47.87 -72.09 47.52
N SER A 1051 47.78 -72.72 48.69
CA SER A 1051 47.57 -72.12 50.01
C SER A 1051 46.11 -71.93 50.40
N ASP A 1052 45.24 -72.75 49.82
CA ASP A 1052 43.82 -72.80 50.13
C ASP A 1052 43.58 -72.96 51.64
N GLU A 1053 42.53 -72.33 52.13
CA GLU A 1053 42.10 -72.27 53.51
C GLU A 1053 40.74 -72.96 53.67
N LEU A 1054 40.63 -73.77 54.72
CA LEU A 1054 39.37 -74.31 55.21
C LEU A 1054 38.94 -73.53 56.45
N ALA A 1055 37.95 -72.67 56.31
CA ALA A 1055 37.41 -71.86 57.39
C ALA A 1055 36.21 -72.57 58.04
N LEU A 1056 36.34 -72.95 59.30
CA LEU A 1056 35.36 -73.74 60.04
C LEU A 1056 34.82 -72.96 61.24
N ASP A 1057 33.51 -72.80 61.32
CA ASP A 1057 32.82 -72.19 62.47
C ASP A 1057 32.93 -73.10 63.72
N ASP A 1058 33.33 -72.53 64.87
CA ASP A 1058 33.46 -73.30 66.12
C ASP A 1058 32.15 -73.88 66.66
N ALA A 1059 31.01 -73.39 66.16
CA ALA A 1059 29.69 -73.93 66.44
C ALA A 1059 29.51 -75.37 65.93
N LEU A 1060 30.27 -75.81 64.91
CA LEU A 1060 30.23 -77.18 64.37
C LEU A 1060 30.62 -78.25 65.40
N TRP A 1061 31.33 -77.88 66.48
CA TRP A 1061 31.69 -78.76 67.59
C TRP A 1061 31.49 -78.10 68.95
N ALA A 1062 30.42 -77.29 69.10
CA ALA A 1062 30.13 -76.56 70.34
C ALA A 1062 30.13 -77.44 71.61
N SER A 1063 29.87 -78.75 71.48
CA SER A 1063 29.93 -79.75 72.56
C SER A 1063 31.36 -80.04 73.11
N TYR A 1064 32.40 -79.68 72.37
CA TYR A 1064 33.82 -79.93 72.69
C TYR A 1064 34.57 -78.69 73.22
N GLY A 1065 33.99 -77.50 73.09
CA GLY A 1065 34.64 -76.23 73.42
C GLY A 1065 35.70 -75.81 72.38
N THR A 1066 36.57 -74.87 72.72
CA THR A 1066 37.60 -74.36 71.79
C THR A 1066 38.64 -75.43 71.46
N LEU A 1067 38.69 -75.83 70.19
CA LEU A 1067 39.68 -76.75 69.63
C LEU A 1067 40.68 -75.98 68.77
N THR A 1068 41.94 -76.42 68.74
CA THR A 1068 42.90 -75.96 67.72
C THR A 1068 42.68 -76.72 66.40
N ALA A 1069 43.13 -76.18 65.27
CA ALA A 1069 43.07 -76.86 63.96
C ALA A 1069 43.58 -78.32 64.01
N ALA A 1070 44.71 -78.57 64.66
CA ALA A 1070 45.26 -79.92 64.84
C ALA A 1070 44.35 -80.85 65.68
N GLN A 1071 43.59 -80.29 66.63
CA GLN A 1071 42.61 -81.05 67.42
C GLN A 1071 41.33 -81.33 66.62
N VAL A 1072 40.88 -80.39 65.77
CA VAL A 1072 39.75 -80.61 64.84
C VAL A 1072 40.08 -81.74 63.86
N ILE A 1073 41.26 -81.70 63.24
CA ILE A 1073 41.75 -82.78 62.36
C ILE A 1073 41.78 -84.12 63.08
N ALA A 1074 42.31 -84.18 64.30
CA ALA A 1074 42.42 -85.43 65.05
C ALA A 1074 41.05 -85.99 65.50
N GLN A 1075 40.07 -85.12 65.71
CA GLN A 1075 38.75 -85.48 66.22
C GLN A 1075 37.79 -85.89 65.09
N PHE A 1076 37.76 -85.14 63.99
CA PHE A 1076 36.76 -85.27 62.93
C PHE A 1076 37.35 -85.68 61.58
N GLY A 1077 38.65 -85.47 61.35
CA GLY A 1077 39.33 -85.77 60.09
C GLY A 1077 39.70 -87.24 59.92
N SER A 1078 39.44 -87.78 58.72
CA SER A 1078 39.83 -89.12 58.31
C SER A 1078 40.28 -89.15 56.85
N VAL A 1079 40.98 -90.21 56.43
CA VAL A 1079 41.31 -90.45 55.01
C VAL A 1079 40.53 -91.66 54.54
N SER A 1080 39.70 -91.48 53.52
CA SER A 1080 38.84 -92.53 52.97
C SER A 1080 38.79 -92.43 51.45
N GLY A 1081 38.98 -93.54 50.74
CA GLY A 1081 38.84 -93.59 49.28
C GLY A 1081 39.85 -92.76 48.45
N GLY A 1082 40.87 -92.16 49.07
CA GLY A 1082 41.80 -91.22 48.41
C GLY A 1082 41.55 -89.75 48.75
N ASN A 1083 40.52 -89.46 49.55
CA ASN A 1083 40.10 -88.12 49.94
C ASN A 1083 40.34 -87.89 51.44
N VAL A 1084 40.44 -86.62 51.85
CA VAL A 1084 40.28 -86.23 53.26
C VAL A 1084 38.79 -85.98 53.50
N VAL A 1085 38.26 -86.57 54.58
CA VAL A 1085 36.85 -86.42 54.95
C VAL A 1085 36.77 -85.99 56.41
N PHE A 1086 36.10 -84.86 56.66
CA PHE A 1086 35.69 -84.45 58.01
C PHE A 1086 34.23 -84.89 58.22
N THR A 1087 33.95 -85.55 59.33
CA THR A 1087 32.58 -85.92 59.71
C THR A 1087 32.30 -85.37 61.10
N PHE A 1088 31.36 -84.42 61.20
CA PHE A 1088 31.01 -83.77 62.46
C PHE A 1088 29.87 -84.51 63.16
N ASP A 1089 29.70 -84.23 64.46
CA ASP A 1089 28.72 -84.92 65.30
C ASP A 1089 27.26 -84.65 64.90
N GLY A 1090 26.99 -83.53 64.21
CA GLY A 1090 25.67 -83.15 63.70
C GLY A 1090 25.25 -83.95 62.45
N GLY A 1091 26.17 -84.65 61.81
CA GLY A 1091 25.95 -85.43 60.60
C GLY A 1091 26.48 -84.77 59.33
N GLU A 1092 26.97 -83.53 59.40
CA GLU A 1092 27.56 -82.79 58.29
C GLU A 1092 28.95 -83.36 57.92
N VAL A 1093 29.26 -83.35 56.62
CA VAL A 1093 30.45 -84.00 56.04
C VAL A 1093 31.14 -83.08 55.06
N ILE A 1094 32.44 -82.82 55.26
CA ILE A 1094 33.27 -82.12 54.27
C ILE A 1094 34.17 -83.15 53.59
N THR A 1095 34.11 -83.24 52.27
CA THR A 1095 35.01 -84.07 51.46
C THR A 1095 35.98 -83.20 50.67
N LEU A 1096 37.26 -83.24 51.02
CA LEU A 1096 38.35 -82.67 50.22
C LEU A 1096 38.83 -83.72 49.23
N ASN A 1097 38.35 -83.62 47.99
CA ASN A 1097 38.56 -84.62 46.96
C ASN A 1097 40.03 -84.67 46.51
N GLY A 1098 40.59 -85.88 46.36
CA GLY A 1098 41.98 -86.07 45.92
C GLY A 1098 43.07 -85.73 46.96
N LEU A 1099 42.72 -85.11 48.10
CA LEU A 1099 43.67 -84.85 49.18
C LEU A 1099 43.93 -86.16 49.95
N GLY A 1100 45.02 -86.86 49.62
CA GLY A 1100 45.28 -88.21 50.15
C GLY A 1100 45.89 -88.29 51.56
N SER A 1101 46.06 -87.17 52.28
CA SER A 1101 46.78 -87.11 53.56
C SER A 1101 46.35 -85.90 54.41
N LEU A 1102 46.22 -86.10 55.72
CA LEU A 1102 45.94 -85.03 56.71
C LEU A 1102 47.18 -84.18 57.08
N ALA A 1103 48.37 -84.57 56.62
CA ALA A 1103 49.61 -83.90 56.98
C ALA A 1103 49.73 -82.49 56.38
N GLY A 1104 49.99 -81.49 57.23
CA GLY A 1104 50.15 -80.09 56.82
C GLY A 1104 48.85 -79.30 56.75
N LEU A 1105 47.70 -79.97 56.89
CA LEU A 1105 46.38 -79.34 56.82
C LEU A 1105 46.10 -78.42 58.03
N ASP A 1106 46.78 -78.61 59.16
CA ASP A 1106 46.57 -77.82 60.39
C ASP A 1106 46.94 -76.34 60.24
N SER A 1107 47.83 -75.98 59.31
CA SER A 1107 48.16 -74.58 59.00
C SER A 1107 47.25 -73.94 57.96
N HIS A 1108 46.32 -74.71 57.38
CA HIS A 1108 45.35 -74.26 56.37
C HIS A 1108 43.92 -74.31 56.91
N ILE A 1109 43.73 -74.68 58.18
CA ILE A 1109 42.42 -74.59 58.83
C ILE A 1109 42.40 -73.34 59.70
N VAL A 1110 41.44 -72.46 59.44
CA VAL A 1110 41.12 -71.33 60.30
C VAL A 1110 39.81 -71.63 61.02
N ILE A 1111 39.83 -71.46 62.34
CA ILE A 1111 38.62 -71.53 63.15
C ILE A 1111 38.05 -70.12 63.21
N ILE A 1112 36.86 -69.92 62.64
CA ILE A 1112 36.17 -68.63 62.59
C ILE A 1112 35.11 -68.49 63.66
#